data_AF-A0A7L1NZD6-F1
#
_entry.id   AF-A0A7L1NZD6-F1
#
_cell.length_a   1.000
_cell.length_b   1.000
_cell.length_c   1.000
_cell.angle_alpha   90.00
_cell.angle_beta   90.00
_cell.angle_gamma   90.00
#
_symmetry.space_group_name_H-M   'P 1'
#
loop_
_entity.id
_entity.type
_entity.pdbx_description
1 polymer ?
#
loop_
_entity_poly.entity_id
_entity_poly.type
_entity_poly.pdbx_seq_one_letter_code
_entity_poly.pdbx_strand_id
1 'polypeptide(L)'
;QDMYNLEEGVEFLPAMNSKKMEKRGPKRRVVVSVTVVVFLIVFLVTGLLVWHFKYRNVPVHKVFNGHLRVLNWDFLDAYENSSSPEFIMLAKKVKSTVEEIYRNHADIGPYHKATVITAFSAGNKGSINAYYWSEFQVPKYREESLDRAMADKQNLVQRWNPRLRNPMLKVESVVAFPVDPSIAHSSRDNNCIFAIHAKEGEVTSFTSPGFPNSPYPNNALCYWALRADANSIISLTFKTLELEQCTDDSDYIKVYNSLNPVEPHALVRLCGSYAPSYNLTFLSSQNVMLVMLVTNKEGRFPGFKAEFFQLPKLTACGGALKGESGTFTTPYYPAHYPPGTDCVWNIEVPSKKNVKVRFNAFFVLEPGIPVSSCSKDYVQINSTKYCGERSQFVVTSTTNKIEVRFHSDQSYTDTGFLAEYLSYDSSDPCPGKFTCNTGRCIDKSMRCDGWLDCVDGSDERSCTCTDQQFRCHNGWCKPKFWVCDNVNDCGDNSDELQCSCATDSFKCQNGKCVPDAQKCNGKDDCGDGSDEGSCSSVGHRTVPCKEHTYKCRSGHCISKQNPECDGEQDCEDNSDEENCNCGIRSYTRKSRIVGGQNSDVGEWPWQVSLHVKGQGHICGASLISNSWLVSAAHCFLQLQGIRYSDPSLWTAYLGLTDQGNRNGANVQMRKIKRIISHPFFNDYTYDYDVAVMELQSPVTFSSVVQPICLPDVTHSFPVGKDMWVTGWGATVEGGSGAAILQKAEIRLINQTVCNELLTDQLTPRMMCVGILTGGVDACQGDSGGPLVSVEPSNRMFLAGVVSWGDGCAQRNKPGVYSRLTSLRDWIKQQTGL
;
A
#
# COMPACT_ATOMS: atom_id res chain seq x y z
N GLN A 1 -81.01 -56.42 -57.86
CA GLN A 1 -79.98 -57.46 -57.98
C GLN A 1 -79.49 -57.89 -56.59
N ASP A 2 -80.17 -58.67 -55.74
CA ASP A 2 -81.59 -59.06 -55.51
C ASP A 2 -81.65 -59.69 -54.08
N MET A 3 -82.78 -60.00 -53.43
CA MET A 3 -84.17 -60.24 -53.88
C MET A 3 -85.18 -59.71 -52.83
N TYR A 4 -86.43 -60.19 -52.84
CA TYR A 4 -87.57 -59.76 -52.00
C TYR A 4 -87.97 -60.75 -50.89
N ASN A 5 -88.59 -60.23 -49.82
CA ASN A 5 -89.88 -60.62 -49.15
C ASN A 5 -89.86 -60.15 -47.67
N LEU A 6 -90.83 -59.40 -47.08
CA LEU A 6 -92.27 -59.64 -46.82
C LEU A 6 -92.50 -60.90 -45.94
N GLU A 7 -93.26 -60.92 -44.83
CA GLU A 7 -94.49 -60.18 -44.46
C GLU A 7 -94.60 -59.74 -42.96
N GLU A 8 -95.58 -58.84 -42.72
CA GLU A 8 -96.52 -58.57 -41.60
C GLU A 8 -96.54 -59.52 -40.37
N GLY A 9 -96.94 -59.14 -39.14
CA GLY A 9 -97.51 -57.91 -38.52
C GLY A 9 -97.54 -58.11 -36.97
N VAL A 10 -98.31 -57.45 -36.08
CA VAL A 10 -99.31 -56.35 -36.07
C VAL A 10 -99.20 -55.63 -34.69
N GLU A 11 -99.90 -54.50 -34.47
CA GLU A 11 -99.91 -53.68 -33.23
C GLU A 11 -100.53 -54.31 -31.96
N PHE A 12 -100.14 -53.79 -30.77
CA PHE A 12 -101.06 -53.09 -29.85
C PHE A 12 -100.28 -52.26 -28.80
N LEU A 13 -100.70 -51.01 -28.57
CA LEU A 13 -100.25 -50.13 -27.47
C LEU A 13 -101.22 -50.21 -26.28
N PRO A 14 -100.83 -49.74 -25.08
CA PRO A 14 -101.39 -48.46 -24.65
C PRO A 14 -100.44 -47.52 -23.88
N ALA A 15 -100.80 -46.22 -23.86
CA ALA A 15 -100.24 -45.17 -23.00
C ALA A 15 -100.70 -45.36 -21.52
N MET A 16 -100.21 -44.68 -20.49
CA MET A 16 -99.50 -43.39 -20.34
C MET A 16 -98.47 -43.47 -19.20
N ASN A 17 -97.47 -42.56 -19.14
CA ASN A 17 -96.90 -42.21 -17.84
C ASN A 17 -96.36 -40.76 -17.77
N SER A 18 -96.40 -40.17 -16.57
CA SER A 18 -96.23 -38.74 -16.32
C SER A 18 -94.76 -38.30 -16.20
N LYS A 19 -94.47 -37.06 -16.63
CA LYS A 19 -93.11 -36.49 -16.58
C LYS A 19 -92.67 -36.21 -15.14
N LYS A 20 -91.55 -36.84 -14.73
CA LYS A 20 -90.76 -36.43 -13.56
C LYS A 20 -90.13 -35.04 -13.76
N MET A 21 -90.09 -34.24 -12.71
CA MET A 21 -89.13 -33.13 -12.55
C MET A 21 -88.08 -33.51 -11.50
N GLU A 22 -86.80 -33.54 -11.89
CA GLU A 22 -85.67 -33.70 -10.97
C GLU A 22 -85.35 -32.37 -10.25
N LYS A 23 -85.17 -32.41 -8.92
CA LYS A 23 -84.33 -31.42 -8.22
C LYS A 23 -82.93 -32.00 -8.01
N ARG A 24 -81.96 -31.56 -8.80
CA ARG A 24 -80.54 -31.91 -8.61
C ARG A 24 -79.96 -31.14 -7.41
N GLY A 25 -79.52 -31.87 -6.39
CA GLY A 25 -78.61 -31.32 -5.38
C GLY A 25 -77.24 -30.98 -5.97
N PRO A 26 -76.45 -30.09 -5.34
CA PRO A 26 -75.14 -29.71 -5.86
C PRO A 26 -74.19 -30.91 -5.92
N LYS A 27 -73.51 -31.07 -7.06
CA LYS A 27 -72.54 -32.16 -7.27
C LYS A 27 -71.46 -32.13 -6.18
N ARG A 28 -71.14 -33.27 -5.58
CA ARG A 28 -70.15 -33.46 -4.50
C ARG A 28 -68.82 -32.72 -4.71
N ARG A 29 -68.36 -32.57 -5.97
CA ARG A 29 -67.19 -31.75 -6.33
C ARG A 29 -67.32 -30.27 -5.95
N VAL A 30 -68.48 -29.63 -6.16
CA VAL A 30 -68.69 -28.20 -5.85
C VAL A 30 -68.57 -27.95 -4.34
N VAL A 31 -69.15 -28.83 -3.52
CA VAL A 31 -69.04 -28.74 -2.06
C VAL A 31 -67.59 -28.87 -1.59
N VAL A 32 -66.83 -29.81 -2.16
CA VAL A 32 -65.39 -29.98 -1.87
C VAL A 32 -64.57 -28.78 -2.35
N SER A 33 -64.83 -28.24 -3.54
CA SER A 33 -64.14 -27.04 -4.02
C SER A 33 -64.41 -25.83 -3.12
N VAL A 34 -65.65 -25.62 -2.68
CA VAL A 34 -66.01 -24.53 -1.76
C VAL A 34 -65.36 -24.72 -0.39
N THR A 35 -65.35 -25.93 0.19
CA THR A 35 -64.67 -26.14 1.48
C THR A 35 -63.15 -25.98 1.40
N VAL A 36 -62.50 -26.40 0.30
CA VAL A 36 -61.07 -26.16 0.08
C VAL A 36 -60.77 -24.66 -0.06
N VAL A 37 -61.58 -23.91 -0.82
CA VAL A 37 -61.41 -22.45 -0.96
C VAL A 37 -61.64 -21.73 0.38
N VAL A 38 -62.64 -22.13 1.16
CA VAL A 38 -62.86 -21.57 2.52
C VAL A 38 -61.69 -21.90 3.44
N PHE A 39 -61.16 -23.13 3.42
CA PHE A 39 -59.96 -23.48 4.20
C PHE A 39 -58.74 -22.65 3.78
N LEU A 40 -58.51 -22.45 2.47
CA LEU A 40 -57.42 -21.60 1.98
C LEU A 40 -57.59 -20.15 2.42
N ILE A 41 -58.81 -19.58 2.35
CA ILE A 41 -59.09 -18.23 2.86
C ILE A 41 -58.84 -18.15 4.37
N VAL A 42 -59.27 -19.15 5.16
CA VAL A 42 -59.01 -19.20 6.61
C VAL A 42 -57.51 -19.33 6.91
N PHE A 43 -56.75 -20.12 6.14
CA PHE A 43 -55.29 -20.19 6.27
C PHE A 43 -54.59 -18.88 5.89
N LEU A 44 -55.08 -18.18 4.86
CA LEU A 44 -54.52 -16.91 4.41
C LEU A 44 -54.85 -15.78 5.39
N VAL A 45 -56.07 -15.74 5.93
CA VAL A 45 -56.49 -14.81 6.99
C VAL A 45 -55.77 -15.11 8.31
N THR A 46 -55.64 -16.37 8.73
CA THR A 46 -54.84 -16.70 9.94
C THR A 46 -53.36 -16.42 9.73
N GLY A 47 -52.80 -16.65 8.53
CA GLY A 47 -51.45 -16.25 8.16
C GLY A 47 -51.24 -14.74 8.23
N LEU A 48 -52.17 -13.95 7.68
CA LEU A 48 -52.15 -12.48 7.76
C LEU A 48 -52.32 -11.97 9.19
N LEU A 49 -53.19 -12.59 10.00
CA LEU A 49 -53.35 -12.25 11.41
C LEU A 49 -52.10 -12.60 12.22
N VAL A 50 -51.48 -13.77 11.98
CA VAL A 50 -50.19 -14.14 12.61
C VAL A 50 -49.09 -13.18 12.18
N TRP A 51 -48.99 -12.80 10.91
CA TRP A 51 -48.03 -11.79 10.45
C TRP A 51 -48.29 -10.42 11.11
N HIS A 52 -49.55 -9.98 11.18
CA HIS A 52 -49.95 -8.70 11.75
C HIS A 52 -49.76 -8.62 13.28
N PHE A 53 -50.08 -9.68 14.02
CA PHE A 53 -49.96 -9.69 15.48
C PHE A 53 -48.59 -10.17 15.99
N LYS A 54 -47.95 -11.14 15.33
CA LYS A 54 -46.70 -11.76 15.80
C LYS A 54 -45.44 -11.17 15.18
N TYR A 55 -45.48 -10.65 13.94
CA TYR A 55 -44.29 -10.12 13.24
C TYR A 55 -44.27 -8.60 13.11
N ARG A 56 -45.42 -7.95 12.85
CA ARG A 56 -45.48 -6.48 12.66
C ARG A 56 -45.25 -5.72 13.98
N ASN A 57 -45.82 -6.22 15.08
CA ASN A 57 -45.78 -5.56 16.40
C ASN A 57 -44.62 -6.02 17.31
N VAL A 58 -43.59 -6.69 16.77
CA VAL A 58 -42.40 -7.03 17.56
C VAL A 58 -41.74 -5.72 18.04
N PRO A 59 -41.55 -5.53 19.36
CA PRO A 59 -40.86 -4.36 19.88
C PRO A 59 -39.36 -4.49 19.60
N VAL A 60 -38.80 -3.47 18.95
CA VAL A 60 -37.36 -3.29 18.75
C VAL A 60 -36.86 -2.33 19.83
N HIS A 61 -35.75 -2.70 20.46
CA HIS A 61 -35.02 -1.85 21.40
C HIS A 61 -34.02 -1.01 20.61
N LYS A 62 -34.04 0.31 20.81
CA LYS A 62 -33.11 1.26 20.16
C LYS A 62 -32.55 2.18 21.24
N VAL A 63 -31.24 2.38 21.22
CA VAL A 63 -30.54 3.37 22.04
C VAL A 63 -29.95 4.42 21.12
N PHE A 64 -30.04 5.68 21.52
CA PHE A 64 -29.41 6.80 20.83
C PHE A 64 -28.47 7.53 21.78
N ASN A 65 -27.24 7.78 21.34
CA ASN A 65 -26.30 8.68 22.02
C ASN A 65 -26.47 10.08 21.46
N GLY A 66 -26.58 11.07 22.34
CA GLY A 66 -26.79 12.44 21.95
C GLY A 66 -26.02 13.45 22.78
N HIS A 67 -26.07 14.69 22.31
CA HIS A 67 -25.66 15.85 23.07
C HIS A 67 -26.60 17.03 22.80
N LEU A 68 -26.63 17.95 23.74
CA LEU A 68 -27.36 19.21 23.61
C LEU A 68 -26.49 20.36 24.14
N ARG A 69 -26.69 21.55 23.54
CA ARG A 69 -25.89 22.73 23.84
C ARG A 69 -26.74 23.79 24.54
N VAL A 70 -26.33 24.20 25.74
CA VAL A 70 -27.03 25.20 26.56
C VAL A 70 -26.23 26.50 26.56
N LEU A 71 -26.88 27.61 26.17
CA LEU A 71 -26.23 28.91 25.95
C LEU A 71 -26.19 29.85 27.16
N ASN A 72 -26.91 29.54 28.24
CA ASN A 72 -27.06 30.41 29.41
C ASN A 72 -26.56 29.75 30.70
N TRP A 73 -25.51 28.93 30.60
CA TRP A 73 -25.02 28.15 31.72
C TRP A 73 -23.52 27.87 31.57
N ASP A 74 -22.72 28.51 32.43
CA ASP A 74 -21.27 28.34 32.45
C ASP A 74 -20.85 26.97 33.00
N PHE A 75 -19.68 26.50 32.58
CA PHE A 75 -19.10 25.26 33.07
C PHE A 75 -18.43 25.47 34.45
N LEU A 76 -18.59 24.48 35.33
CA LEU A 76 -17.93 24.41 36.64
C LEU A 76 -17.20 23.07 36.73
N ASP A 77 -16.02 23.06 37.35
CA ASP A 77 -15.22 21.83 37.52
C ASP A 77 -15.95 20.76 38.35
N ALA A 78 -16.92 21.16 39.18
CA ALA A 78 -17.82 20.23 39.86
C ALA A 78 -18.60 19.32 38.89
N TYR A 79 -18.83 19.73 37.63
CA TYR A 79 -19.48 18.93 36.58
C TYR A 79 -18.57 17.85 35.96
N GLU A 80 -17.29 17.79 36.34
CA GLU A 80 -16.39 16.68 36.02
C GLU A 80 -16.84 15.40 36.75
N ASN A 81 -17.27 15.54 38.00
CA ASN A 81 -17.67 14.45 38.87
C ASN A 81 -19.18 14.24 38.82
N SER A 82 -19.63 13.11 38.26
CA SER A 82 -21.05 12.74 38.16
C SER A 82 -21.77 12.54 39.50
N SER A 83 -21.01 12.43 40.60
CA SER A 83 -21.54 12.31 41.97
C SER A 83 -21.68 13.65 42.69
N SER A 84 -21.28 14.77 42.07
CA SER A 84 -21.39 16.09 42.71
C SER A 84 -22.85 16.58 42.76
N PRO A 85 -23.24 17.34 43.81
CA PRO A 85 -24.59 17.89 43.90
C PRO A 85 -24.89 18.87 42.76
N GLU A 86 -23.87 19.60 42.27
CA GLU A 86 -23.97 20.50 41.12
C GLU A 86 -24.29 19.73 39.83
N PHE A 87 -23.58 18.62 39.56
CA PHE A 87 -23.84 17.73 38.42
C PHE A 87 -25.25 17.18 38.49
N ILE A 88 -25.65 16.61 39.63
CA ILE A 88 -26.97 15.97 39.81
C ILE A 88 -28.09 16.99 39.60
N MET A 89 -27.93 18.23 40.10
CA MET A 89 -28.89 19.31 39.88
C MET A 89 -29.03 19.64 38.38
N LEU A 90 -27.92 19.85 37.67
CA LEU A 90 -27.96 20.23 36.26
C LEU A 90 -28.48 19.07 35.39
N ALA A 91 -28.01 17.84 35.65
CA ALA A 91 -28.46 16.63 34.97
C ALA A 91 -29.97 16.43 35.09
N LYS A 92 -30.56 16.70 36.27
CA LYS A 92 -32.02 16.65 36.46
C LYS A 92 -32.77 17.68 35.60
N LYS A 93 -32.27 18.92 35.51
CA LYS A 93 -32.87 19.97 34.66
C LYS A 93 -32.78 19.60 33.18
N VAL A 94 -31.59 19.21 32.73
CA VAL A 94 -31.31 18.84 31.34
C VAL A 94 -32.11 17.61 30.92
N LYS A 95 -32.18 16.57 31.76
CA LYS A 95 -33.03 15.39 31.54
C LYS A 95 -34.50 15.79 31.30
N SER A 96 -35.06 16.62 32.19
CA SER A 96 -36.44 17.09 32.05
C SER A 96 -36.67 17.83 30.73
N THR A 97 -35.69 18.61 30.26
CA THR A 97 -35.76 19.32 28.97
C THR A 97 -35.77 18.35 27.78
N VAL A 98 -34.91 17.32 27.78
CA VAL A 98 -34.88 16.30 26.70
C VAL A 98 -36.19 15.49 26.67
N GLU A 99 -36.69 15.07 27.83
CA GLU A 99 -37.94 14.30 27.92
C GLU A 99 -39.16 15.11 27.45
N GLU A 100 -39.18 16.43 27.69
CA GLU A 100 -40.21 17.32 27.18
C GLU A 100 -40.14 17.50 25.66
N ILE A 101 -38.93 17.69 25.10
CA ILE A 101 -38.70 17.80 23.65
C ILE A 101 -39.21 16.54 22.93
N TYR A 102 -38.86 15.35 23.42
CA TYR A 102 -39.33 14.10 22.83
C TYR A 102 -40.84 13.90 22.97
N ARG A 103 -41.43 14.22 24.13
CA ARG A 103 -42.88 14.08 24.37
C ARG A 103 -43.73 14.83 23.36
N ASN A 104 -43.25 15.98 22.89
CA ASN A 104 -43.95 16.82 21.91
C ASN A 104 -43.83 16.33 20.45
N HIS A 105 -43.06 15.27 20.18
CA HIS A 105 -42.84 14.74 18.83
C HIS A 105 -43.57 13.40 18.60
N ALA A 106 -44.50 13.37 17.64
CA ALA A 106 -45.40 12.23 17.40
C ALA A 106 -44.70 10.88 17.12
N ASP A 107 -43.56 10.90 16.45
CA ASP A 107 -42.81 9.68 16.09
C ASP A 107 -41.76 9.26 17.13
N ILE A 108 -41.57 10.05 18.21
CA ILE A 108 -40.51 9.83 19.22
C ILE A 108 -41.13 9.63 20.61
N GLY A 109 -41.94 10.59 21.07
CA GLY A 109 -42.52 10.62 22.41
C GLY A 109 -43.26 9.35 22.84
N PRO A 110 -44.11 8.72 21.99
CA PRO A 110 -44.81 7.49 22.35
C PRO A 110 -43.91 6.25 22.59
N TYR A 111 -42.66 6.29 22.12
CA TYR A 111 -41.74 5.15 22.16
C TYR A 111 -40.55 5.36 23.11
N HIS A 112 -40.36 6.59 23.61
CA HIS A 112 -39.34 6.93 24.60
C HIS A 112 -39.58 6.19 25.93
N LYS A 113 -38.48 5.70 26.54
CA LYS A 113 -38.49 4.98 27.83
C LYS A 113 -37.74 5.73 28.91
N ALA A 114 -36.51 6.13 28.61
CA ALA A 114 -35.61 6.74 29.57
C ALA A 114 -34.59 7.65 28.88
N THR A 115 -34.17 8.69 29.58
CA THR A 115 -32.98 9.48 29.25
C THR A 115 -32.06 9.54 30.47
N VAL A 116 -30.76 9.40 30.24
CA VAL A 116 -29.72 9.51 31.27
C VAL A 116 -28.61 10.43 30.77
N ILE A 117 -28.26 11.43 31.57
CA ILE A 117 -27.16 12.37 31.29
C ILE A 117 -25.86 11.70 31.73
N THR A 118 -24.89 11.58 30.83
CA THR A 118 -23.62 10.88 31.06
C THR A 118 -22.50 11.82 31.51
N ALA A 119 -22.40 13.00 30.89
CA ALA A 119 -21.33 13.94 31.15
C ALA A 119 -21.71 15.39 30.76
N PHE A 120 -20.90 16.34 31.22
CA PHE A 120 -20.88 17.70 30.70
C PHE A 120 -19.46 18.10 30.28
N SER A 121 -19.34 18.98 29.29
CA SER A 121 -18.09 19.69 28.96
C SER A 121 -18.33 21.18 28.77
N ALA A 122 -17.27 21.97 28.97
CA ALA A 122 -17.27 23.37 28.55
C ALA A 122 -17.54 23.49 27.03
N GLY A 123 -18.21 24.56 26.64
CA GLY A 123 -18.40 24.96 25.26
C GLY A 123 -18.10 26.45 25.06
N ASN A 124 -17.79 26.85 23.83
CA ASN A 124 -17.38 28.23 23.51
C ASN A 124 -18.39 29.29 24.03
N LYS A 125 -17.89 30.39 24.61
CA LYS A 125 -18.63 31.61 25.03
C LYS A 125 -19.65 31.41 26.18
N GLY A 126 -19.26 30.75 27.27
CA GLY A 126 -20.15 30.58 28.45
C GLY A 126 -21.32 29.62 28.22
N SER A 127 -21.08 28.62 27.36
CA SER A 127 -22.03 27.55 27.07
C SER A 127 -21.56 26.23 27.68
N ILE A 128 -22.48 25.31 27.91
CA ILE A 128 -22.18 23.94 28.34
C ILE A 128 -22.77 22.93 27.34
N ASN A 129 -21.98 21.92 26.99
CA ASN A 129 -22.44 20.76 26.24
C ASN A 129 -22.82 19.67 27.25
N ALA A 130 -24.04 19.14 27.14
CA ALA A 130 -24.50 18.02 27.97
C ALA A 130 -24.66 16.76 27.11
N TYR A 131 -23.99 15.69 27.49
CA TYR A 131 -23.98 14.41 26.81
C TYR A 131 -24.97 13.46 27.49
N TYR A 132 -25.69 12.67 26.70
CA TYR A 132 -26.73 11.78 27.21
C TYR A 132 -26.95 10.57 26.31
N TRP A 133 -27.62 9.54 26.84
CA TRP A 133 -28.24 8.50 26.03
C TRP A 133 -29.75 8.44 26.29
N SER A 134 -30.48 7.94 25.30
CA SER A 134 -31.93 7.76 25.36
C SER A 134 -32.36 6.41 24.80
N GLU A 135 -33.24 5.75 25.53
CA GLU A 135 -33.75 4.41 25.22
C GLU A 135 -35.18 4.50 24.66
N PHE A 136 -35.45 3.70 23.62
CA PHE A 136 -36.72 3.63 22.94
C PHE A 136 -37.16 2.18 22.72
N GLN A 137 -38.46 1.92 22.84
CA GLN A 137 -39.09 0.65 22.50
C GLN A 137 -40.13 0.89 21.41
N VAL A 138 -39.74 0.69 20.15
CA VAL A 138 -40.55 1.01 18.97
C VAL A 138 -40.99 -0.27 18.26
N PRO A 139 -42.24 -0.37 17.76
CA PRO A 139 -42.62 -1.49 16.89
C PRO A 139 -41.77 -1.50 15.62
N LYS A 140 -41.30 -2.67 15.18
CA LYS A 140 -40.37 -2.81 14.03
C LYS A 140 -40.78 -2.02 12.77
N TYR A 141 -42.07 -1.92 12.46
CA TYR A 141 -42.56 -1.18 11.29
C TYR A 141 -42.44 0.36 11.38
N ARG A 142 -42.06 0.92 12.54
CA ARG A 142 -41.82 2.36 12.76
C ARG A 142 -40.36 2.69 13.08
N GLU A 143 -39.47 1.71 13.09
CA GLU A 143 -38.04 1.90 13.39
C GLU A 143 -37.41 2.97 12.47
N GLU A 144 -37.61 2.85 11.16
CA GLU A 144 -37.08 3.81 10.19
C GLU A 144 -37.67 5.22 10.34
N SER A 145 -38.92 5.34 10.81
CA SER A 145 -39.56 6.64 11.10
C SER A 145 -38.96 7.29 12.35
N LEU A 146 -38.62 6.49 13.37
CA LEU A 146 -37.90 6.97 14.57
C LEU A 146 -36.48 7.41 14.19
N ASP A 147 -35.74 6.59 13.44
CA ASP A 147 -34.38 6.92 13.00
C ASP A 147 -34.36 8.22 12.17
N ARG A 148 -35.30 8.40 11.22
CA ARG A 148 -35.45 9.64 10.45
C ARG A 148 -35.82 10.84 11.33
N ALA A 149 -36.72 10.67 12.31
CA ALA A 149 -37.13 11.76 13.21
C ALA A 149 -36.01 12.18 14.19
N MET A 150 -35.18 11.24 14.63
CA MET A 150 -34.02 11.50 15.49
C MET A 150 -32.85 12.15 14.74
N ALA A 151 -32.71 11.87 13.44
CA ALA A 151 -31.71 12.50 12.58
C ALA A 151 -32.00 13.97 12.22
N ASP A 152 -33.24 14.45 12.41
CA ASP A 152 -33.66 15.82 12.08
C ASP A 152 -33.20 16.83 13.15
N LYS A 153 -31.93 17.24 13.03
CA LYS A 153 -31.23 18.14 13.97
C LYS A 153 -31.90 19.51 14.16
N GLN A 154 -32.76 19.96 13.23
CA GLN A 154 -33.34 21.31 13.25
C GLN A 154 -34.79 21.33 13.75
N ASN A 155 -35.64 20.37 13.38
CA ASN A 155 -37.05 20.39 13.77
C ASN A 155 -37.32 20.01 15.23
N LEU A 156 -36.42 19.25 15.89
CA LEU A 156 -36.58 18.87 17.30
C LEU A 156 -36.69 20.07 18.24
N VAL A 157 -35.90 21.13 18.01
CA VAL A 157 -35.92 22.36 18.82
C VAL A 157 -36.96 23.36 18.29
N GLN A 158 -37.16 23.45 16.97
CA GLN A 158 -38.09 24.42 16.39
C GLN A 158 -39.57 24.15 16.71
N ARG A 159 -40.01 22.88 16.75
CA ARG A 159 -41.41 22.52 17.11
C ARG A 159 -41.79 22.85 18.55
N TRP A 160 -40.82 23.05 19.44
CA TRP A 160 -41.05 23.39 20.86
C TRP A 160 -41.39 24.88 21.07
N ASN A 161 -41.11 25.76 20.11
CA ASN A 161 -41.15 27.21 20.34
C ASN A 161 -42.38 27.92 19.72
N PRO A 162 -43.52 27.97 20.43
CA PRO A 162 -44.44 29.10 20.21
C PRO A 162 -44.94 29.85 21.46
N ARG A 163 -44.91 29.30 22.70
CA ARG A 163 -45.64 29.93 23.84
C ARG A 163 -45.34 29.46 25.29
N LEU A 164 -44.09 29.49 25.76
CA LEU A 164 -43.77 29.38 27.19
C LEU A 164 -43.04 30.62 27.73
N ARG A 165 -43.61 31.25 28.77
CA ARG A 165 -42.98 32.35 29.52
C ARG A 165 -41.87 31.76 30.41
N ASN A 166 -40.61 32.15 30.17
CA ASN A 166 -39.39 31.71 30.86
C ASN A 166 -39.05 30.20 30.77
N PRO A 167 -38.37 29.76 29.69
CA PRO A 167 -37.60 28.51 29.75
C PRO A 167 -36.37 28.67 30.66
N MET A 168 -36.14 27.71 31.55
CA MET A 168 -35.00 27.74 32.51
C MET A 168 -33.63 27.56 31.84
N LEU A 169 -33.58 26.82 30.72
CA LEU A 169 -32.38 26.57 29.91
C LEU A 169 -32.65 27.01 28.46
N LYS A 170 -31.71 27.73 27.86
CA LYS A 170 -31.72 28.10 26.44
C LYS A 170 -30.94 27.06 25.66
N VAL A 171 -31.65 26.07 25.12
CA VAL A 171 -31.08 25.02 24.28
C VAL A 171 -30.96 25.54 22.84
N GLU A 172 -29.76 25.44 22.27
CA GLU A 172 -29.47 25.82 20.88
C GLU A 172 -29.78 24.68 19.91
N SER A 173 -29.32 23.47 20.25
CA SER A 173 -29.49 22.27 19.45
C SER A 173 -29.59 21.04 20.33
N VAL A 174 -30.29 20.02 19.82
CA VAL A 174 -30.34 18.67 20.37
C VAL A 174 -30.02 17.73 19.22
N VAL A 175 -29.01 16.88 19.39
CA VAL A 175 -28.53 15.98 18.36
C VAL A 175 -28.41 14.58 18.95
N ALA A 176 -29.01 13.59 18.29
CA ALA A 176 -28.98 12.20 18.73
C ALA A 176 -28.71 11.26 17.55
N PHE A 177 -27.91 10.24 17.78
CA PHE A 177 -27.48 9.27 16.78
C PHE A 177 -27.65 7.85 17.30
N PRO A 178 -28.01 6.88 16.45
CA PRO A 178 -28.16 5.48 16.88
C PRO A 178 -26.83 4.95 17.42
N VAL A 179 -26.90 4.16 18.48
CA VAL A 179 -25.72 3.47 19.05
C VAL A 179 -25.29 2.34 18.11
N ASP A 180 -23.97 2.17 17.96
CA ASP A 180 -23.36 1.04 17.25
C ASP A 180 -23.87 -0.31 17.81
N PRO A 181 -24.43 -1.21 16.99
CA PRO A 181 -24.98 -2.48 17.45
C PRO A 181 -23.98 -3.35 18.23
N SER A 182 -22.68 -3.22 17.97
CA SER A 182 -21.62 -3.95 18.70
C SER A 182 -21.53 -3.54 20.19
N ILE A 183 -22.04 -2.35 20.53
CA ILE A 183 -22.04 -1.77 21.88
C ILE A 183 -23.43 -1.88 22.53
N ALA A 184 -24.50 -1.87 21.74
CA ALA A 184 -25.89 -1.83 22.22
C ALA A 184 -26.35 -3.10 22.98
N HIS A 185 -25.73 -4.27 22.72
CA HIS A 185 -26.11 -5.53 23.36
C HIS A 185 -25.32 -5.78 24.66
N SER A 186 -25.81 -5.21 25.77
CA SER A 186 -25.15 -5.30 27.08
C SER A 186 -25.35 -6.66 27.80
N SER A 187 -24.54 -7.64 27.46
CA SER A 187 -24.09 -8.70 28.39
C SER A 187 -22.57 -8.89 28.25
N ARG A 188 -21.83 -7.78 28.44
CA ARG A 188 -20.37 -7.75 28.48
C ARG A 188 -19.92 -7.80 29.93
N ASP A 189 -19.06 -8.76 30.27
CA ASP A 189 -18.66 -9.04 31.65
C ASP A 189 -17.62 -8.04 32.19
N ASN A 190 -16.85 -7.40 31.29
CA ASN A 190 -15.68 -6.59 31.61
C ASN A 190 -15.84 -5.13 31.14
N ASN A 191 -16.73 -4.35 31.77
CA ASN A 191 -16.88 -2.92 31.49
C ASN A 191 -15.91 -2.08 32.34
N CYS A 192 -15.20 -1.11 31.75
CA CYS A 192 -14.29 -0.22 32.48
C CYS A 192 -14.41 1.26 32.05
N ILE A 193 -14.33 2.18 33.01
CA ILE A 193 -14.52 3.62 32.78
C ILE A 193 -13.44 4.39 33.57
N PHE A 194 -12.70 5.23 32.87
CA PHE A 194 -11.70 6.13 33.43
C PHE A 194 -11.99 7.57 33.01
N ALA A 195 -11.82 8.52 33.91
CA ALA A 195 -11.89 9.95 33.63
C ALA A 195 -10.53 10.57 33.98
N ILE A 196 -9.93 11.29 33.03
CA ILE A 196 -8.57 11.82 33.17
C ILE A 196 -8.52 13.26 32.64
N HIS A 197 -7.99 14.18 33.45
CA HIS A 197 -7.86 15.59 33.13
C HIS A 197 -6.38 15.93 32.92
N ALA A 198 -6.02 16.49 31.77
CA ALA A 198 -4.66 16.94 31.47
C ALA A 198 -4.40 18.36 32.01
N LYS A 199 -3.36 18.53 32.83
CA LYS A 199 -2.93 19.85 33.32
C LYS A 199 -2.01 20.55 32.32
N GLU A 200 -1.87 21.87 32.45
CA GLU A 200 -0.97 22.66 31.62
C GLU A 200 0.49 22.27 31.86
N GLY A 201 1.23 22.02 30.77
CA GLY A 201 2.64 21.62 30.82
C GLY A 201 2.92 20.17 31.27
N GLU A 202 1.92 19.40 31.71
CA GLU A 202 2.07 18.00 32.13
C GLU A 202 1.63 17.01 31.03
N VAL A 203 2.50 16.05 30.69
CA VAL A 203 2.14 14.91 29.82
C VAL A 203 1.57 13.78 30.68
N THR A 204 0.33 13.38 30.41
CA THR A 204 -0.38 12.34 31.14
C THR A 204 -0.39 11.04 30.34
N SER A 205 -0.01 9.92 30.94
CA SER A 205 -0.01 8.60 30.27
C SER A 205 -1.06 7.66 30.84
N PHE A 206 -1.68 6.85 29.98
CA PHE A 206 -2.61 5.79 30.37
C PHE A 206 -2.44 4.55 29.48
N THR A 207 -2.94 3.41 29.93
CA THR A 207 -2.78 2.12 29.27
C THR A 207 -4.09 1.34 29.21
N SER A 208 -4.17 0.36 28.32
CA SER A 208 -5.21 -0.68 28.39
C SER A 208 -5.09 -1.50 29.68
N PRO A 209 -6.19 -2.06 30.23
CA PRO A 209 -6.13 -2.90 31.42
C PRO A 209 -5.14 -4.06 31.23
N GLY A 210 -4.25 -4.27 32.22
CA GLY A 210 -3.23 -5.32 32.20
C GLY A 210 -1.87 -4.93 31.59
N PHE A 211 -1.83 -3.98 30.65
CA PHE A 211 -0.59 -3.59 29.97
C PHE A 211 0.43 -2.99 30.95
N PRO A 212 1.74 -3.33 30.86
CA PRO A 212 2.38 -4.21 29.87
C PRO A 212 2.46 -5.69 30.31
N ASN A 213 2.04 -6.01 31.53
CA ASN A 213 2.36 -7.29 32.18
C ASN A 213 1.40 -8.43 31.84
N SER A 214 0.20 -8.11 31.35
CA SER A 214 -0.81 -9.07 30.89
C SER A 214 -1.61 -8.48 29.72
N PRO A 215 -2.13 -9.32 28.80
CA PRO A 215 -3.04 -8.85 27.76
C PRO A 215 -4.34 -8.30 28.35
N TYR A 216 -5.06 -7.51 27.56
CA TYR A 216 -6.36 -6.96 27.96
C TYR A 216 -7.45 -8.04 28.05
N PRO A 217 -8.54 -7.80 28.81
CA PRO A 217 -9.65 -8.75 28.92
C PRO A 217 -10.46 -8.88 27.61
N ASN A 218 -10.88 -10.11 27.32
CA ASN A 218 -11.88 -10.43 26.30
C ASN A 218 -13.28 -9.91 26.71
N ASN A 219 -14.16 -9.74 25.72
CA ASN A 219 -15.54 -9.27 25.87
C ASN A 219 -15.64 -7.95 26.67
N ALA A 220 -14.61 -7.11 26.55
CA ALA A 220 -14.46 -5.89 27.30
C ALA A 220 -15.01 -4.69 26.54
N LEU A 221 -15.39 -3.68 27.30
CA LEU A 221 -15.81 -2.38 26.78
C LEU A 221 -15.22 -1.34 27.72
N CYS A 222 -14.30 -0.54 27.21
CA CYS A 222 -13.45 0.29 28.04
C CYS A 222 -13.38 1.71 27.51
N TYR A 223 -13.63 2.68 28.39
CA TYR A 223 -13.75 4.10 28.08
C TYR A 223 -12.72 4.93 28.85
N TRP A 224 -12.02 5.81 28.15
CA TRP A 224 -11.20 6.87 28.74
C TRP A 224 -11.75 8.22 28.31
N ALA A 225 -12.46 8.89 29.22
CA ALA A 225 -12.94 10.25 29.07
C ALA A 225 -11.80 11.22 29.37
N LEU A 226 -11.17 11.74 28.32
CA LEU A 226 -10.06 12.68 28.38
C LEU A 226 -10.60 14.12 28.39
N ARG A 227 -10.05 14.96 29.27
CA ARG A 227 -10.44 16.36 29.44
C ARG A 227 -9.23 17.28 29.53
N ALA A 228 -9.44 18.54 29.18
CA ALA A 228 -8.49 19.64 29.26
C ALA A 228 -9.21 20.92 29.76
N ASP A 229 -8.43 21.94 30.12
CA ASP A 229 -8.95 23.22 30.59
C ASP A 229 -9.81 23.93 29.53
N ALA A 230 -10.60 24.90 29.99
CA ALA A 230 -11.43 25.72 29.10
C ALA A 230 -10.57 26.51 28.10
N ASN A 231 -10.92 26.43 26.82
CA ASN A 231 -10.17 26.97 25.67
C ASN A 231 -8.86 26.22 25.32
N SER A 232 -8.63 25.05 25.88
CA SER A 232 -7.61 24.11 25.38
C SER A 232 -8.21 23.09 24.40
N ILE A 233 -7.33 22.40 23.67
CA ILE A 233 -7.60 21.16 22.93
C ILE A 233 -6.69 20.03 23.45
N ILE A 234 -7.01 18.79 23.12
CA ILE A 234 -6.26 17.60 23.53
C ILE A 234 -5.45 17.09 22.34
N SER A 235 -4.15 16.85 22.58
CA SER A 235 -3.29 16.06 21.70
C SER A 235 -3.11 14.68 22.33
N LEU A 236 -3.61 13.64 21.66
CA LEU A 236 -3.52 12.23 22.07
C LEU A 236 -2.57 11.47 21.15
N THR A 237 -1.50 10.89 21.68
CA THR A 237 -0.55 10.04 20.93
C THR A 237 -0.55 8.61 21.47
N PHE A 238 -0.79 7.62 20.61
CA PHE A 238 -0.51 6.22 20.95
C PHE A 238 0.99 5.94 20.78
N LYS A 239 1.67 5.54 21.85
CA LYS A 239 3.12 5.21 21.84
C LYS A 239 3.37 3.74 21.50
N THR A 240 2.47 2.86 21.92
CA THR A 240 2.43 1.44 21.53
C THR A 240 0.97 1.06 21.32
N LEU A 241 0.68 0.30 20.27
CA LEU A 241 -0.65 -0.22 19.98
C LEU A 241 -0.51 -1.58 19.29
N GLU A 242 -0.90 -2.63 20.02
CA GLU A 242 -0.90 -4.02 19.58
C GLU A 242 -2.26 -4.64 19.93
N LEU A 243 -3.15 -4.65 18.94
CA LEU A 243 -4.48 -5.27 18.96
C LEU A 243 -4.53 -6.43 17.97
N GLU A 244 -5.68 -7.10 17.91
CA GLU A 244 -5.98 -8.10 16.89
C GLU A 244 -5.89 -7.51 15.47
N GLN A 245 -5.38 -8.31 14.52
CA GLN A 245 -5.28 -7.93 13.11
C GLN A 245 -6.64 -7.53 12.53
N CYS A 246 -6.66 -6.45 11.74
CA CYS A 246 -7.88 -5.83 11.24
C CYS A 246 -8.76 -6.80 10.41
N THR A 247 -9.87 -7.22 11.00
CA THR A 247 -10.96 -7.96 10.35
C THR A 247 -12.30 -7.31 10.74
N ASP A 248 -13.42 -7.79 10.19
CA ASP A 248 -14.74 -7.19 10.48
C ASP A 248 -15.13 -7.32 11.96
N ASP A 249 -14.77 -8.43 12.60
CA ASP A 249 -15.05 -8.72 14.02
C ASP A 249 -13.86 -8.45 14.97
N SER A 250 -12.75 -7.90 14.46
CA SER A 250 -11.51 -7.73 15.25
C SER A 250 -11.63 -6.74 16.40
N ASP A 251 -10.83 -6.95 17.46
CA ASP A 251 -10.61 -5.94 18.51
C ASP A 251 -10.21 -4.58 17.92
N TYR A 252 -10.83 -3.50 18.41
CA TYR A 252 -10.59 -2.15 17.87
C TYR A 252 -10.64 -1.04 18.92
N ILE A 253 -9.94 0.04 18.63
CA ILE A 253 -10.07 1.33 19.33
C ILE A 253 -10.77 2.32 18.40
N LYS A 254 -11.79 3.03 18.90
CA LYS A 254 -12.30 4.26 18.27
C LYS A 254 -11.95 5.44 19.17
N VAL A 255 -11.58 6.57 18.57
CA VAL A 255 -11.38 7.84 19.27
C VAL A 255 -12.45 8.83 18.81
N TYR A 256 -13.09 9.55 19.72
CA TYR A 256 -14.15 10.51 19.43
C TYR A 256 -13.82 11.92 19.95
N ASN A 257 -14.19 12.95 19.18
CA ASN A 257 -14.10 14.38 19.54
C ASN A 257 -15.28 14.84 20.45
N SER A 258 -15.66 13.99 21.40
CA SER A 258 -16.89 14.05 22.21
C SER A 258 -16.73 13.14 23.44
N LEU A 259 -17.48 13.38 24.53
CA LEU A 259 -17.48 12.49 25.71
C LEU A 259 -18.42 11.28 25.60
N ASN A 260 -19.23 11.18 24.55
CA ASN A 260 -20.02 9.97 24.21
C ASN A 260 -19.56 9.38 22.86
N PRO A 261 -19.66 8.05 22.66
CA PRO A 261 -19.36 7.42 21.38
C PRO A 261 -20.47 7.76 20.38
N VAL A 262 -20.13 8.63 19.43
CA VAL A 262 -21.04 9.24 18.46
C VAL A 262 -20.33 9.23 17.11
N GLU A 263 -20.79 8.38 16.19
CA GLU A 263 -20.05 8.10 14.94
C GLU A 263 -19.71 9.33 14.09
N PRO A 264 -20.58 10.36 13.92
CA PRO A 264 -20.22 11.58 13.21
C PRO A 264 -19.22 12.50 13.93
N HIS A 265 -18.66 12.06 15.06
CA HIS A 265 -17.57 12.72 15.80
C HIS A 265 -16.39 11.74 16.04
N ALA A 266 -16.37 10.58 15.39
CA ALA A 266 -15.24 9.66 15.43
C ALA A 266 -14.06 10.26 14.65
N LEU A 267 -12.88 10.35 15.27
CA LEU A 267 -11.63 10.82 14.66
C LEU A 267 -10.91 9.71 13.90
N VAL A 268 -10.95 8.48 14.42
CA VAL A 268 -10.24 7.32 13.84
C VAL A 268 -10.82 6.00 14.39
N ARG A 269 -10.67 4.92 13.62
CA ARG A 269 -10.77 3.52 14.09
C ARG A 269 -9.41 2.84 13.86
N LEU A 270 -8.86 2.22 14.91
CA LEU A 270 -7.54 1.55 14.92
C LEU A 270 -7.71 0.07 15.27
N CYS A 271 -6.93 -0.79 14.60
CA CYS A 271 -6.85 -2.24 14.83
C CYS A 271 -5.45 -2.74 14.38
N GLY A 272 -5.08 -3.97 14.72
CA GLY A 272 -3.77 -4.54 14.42
C GLY A 272 -2.62 -3.91 15.21
N SER A 273 -1.44 -3.92 14.60
CA SER A 273 -0.19 -3.43 15.18
C SER A 273 0.43 -2.35 14.29
N TYR A 274 0.85 -1.23 14.87
CA TYR A 274 1.50 -0.13 14.15
C TYR A 274 2.97 0.00 14.57
N ALA A 275 3.85 0.26 13.61
CA ALA A 275 5.25 0.52 13.88
C ALA A 275 5.43 1.84 14.65
N PRO A 276 6.41 1.98 15.58
CA PRO A 276 6.64 3.23 16.31
C PRO A 276 6.98 4.47 15.46
N SER A 277 7.24 4.28 14.17
CA SER A 277 7.45 5.35 13.18
C SER A 277 6.15 5.95 12.62
N TYR A 278 5.01 5.27 12.76
CA TYR A 278 3.70 5.82 12.40
C TYR A 278 3.24 6.84 13.44
N ASN A 279 2.91 8.06 13.00
CA ASN A 279 2.50 9.12 13.92
C ASN A 279 1.01 9.02 14.30
N LEU A 280 0.67 8.11 15.21
CA LEU A 280 -0.67 7.96 15.79
C LEU A 280 -1.02 9.10 16.77
N THR A 281 -0.92 10.35 16.33
CA THR A 281 -1.26 11.55 17.11
C THR A 281 -2.53 12.20 16.57
N PHE A 282 -3.56 12.29 17.40
CA PHE A 282 -4.89 12.80 17.08
C PHE A 282 -5.23 14.03 17.91
N LEU A 283 -5.80 15.04 17.27
CA LEU A 283 -6.14 16.33 17.88
C LEU A 283 -7.67 16.49 17.98
N SER A 284 -8.16 16.93 19.15
CA SER A 284 -9.56 17.36 19.29
C SER A 284 -9.75 18.81 18.82
N SER A 285 -10.99 19.21 18.54
CA SER A 285 -11.36 20.63 18.33
C SER A 285 -12.11 21.25 19.52
N GLN A 286 -12.36 20.44 20.56
CA GLN A 286 -12.92 20.82 21.85
C GLN A 286 -11.97 20.38 22.98
N ASN A 287 -12.24 20.80 24.22
CA ASN A 287 -11.42 20.43 25.39
C ASN A 287 -11.69 19.00 25.91
N VAL A 288 -12.25 18.12 25.07
CA VAL A 288 -12.66 16.75 25.42
C VAL A 288 -12.43 15.77 24.29
N MET A 289 -12.12 14.53 24.66
CA MET A 289 -11.94 13.40 23.75
C MET A 289 -12.33 12.10 24.48
N LEU A 290 -12.91 11.13 23.78
CA LEU A 290 -13.22 9.81 24.32
C LEU A 290 -12.44 8.74 23.55
N VAL A 291 -11.61 7.97 24.24
CA VAL A 291 -11.03 6.74 23.69
C VAL A 291 -11.89 5.57 24.12
N MET A 292 -12.26 4.71 23.18
CA MET A 292 -13.09 3.53 23.42
C MET A 292 -12.38 2.30 22.87
N LEU A 293 -12.07 1.33 23.74
CA LEU A 293 -11.61 -0.02 23.36
C LEU A 293 -12.81 -0.97 23.39
N VAL A 294 -12.99 -1.73 22.31
CA VAL A 294 -14.00 -2.77 22.17
C VAL A 294 -13.29 -4.07 21.85
N THR A 295 -13.47 -5.10 22.68
CA THR A 295 -12.87 -6.41 22.45
C THR A 295 -13.92 -7.50 22.22
N ASN A 296 -13.56 -8.52 21.43
CA ASN A 296 -14.40 -9.67 21.11
C ASN A 296 -14.15 -10.83 22.11
N LYS A 297 -14.67 -12.03 21.83
CA LYS A 297 -14.57 -13.18 22.74
C LYS A 297 -13.28 -14.00 22.60
N GLU A 298 -12.57 -13.83 21.50
CA GLU A 298 -11.37 -14.58 21.11
C GLU A 298 -10.15 -13.64 21.15
N GLY A 299 -8.96 -14.14 20.79
CA GLY A 299 -7.72 -13.35 20.83
C GLY A 299 -7.27 -12.89 22.23
N ARG A 300 -6.00 -12.54 22.39
CA ARG A 300 -5.46 -11.80 23.55
C ARG A 300 -4.16 -11.13 23.13
N PHE A 301 -4.17 -9.81 23.04
CA PHE A 301 -3.02 -9.02 22.60
C PHE A 301 -2.53 -8.11 23.74
N PRO A 302 -1.27 -7.63 23.70
CA PRO A 302 -0.72 -6.80 24.76
C PRO A 302 -1.56 -5.55 25.06
N GLY A 303 -2.13 -4.93 24.03
CA GLY A 303 -2.92 -3.70 24.14
C GLY A 303 -2.12 -2.46 23.79
N PHE A 304 -2.30 -1.38 24.54
CA PHE A 304 -1.75 -0.08 24.18
C PHE A 304 -1.28 0.77 25.38
N LYS A 305 -0.32 1.64 25.09
CA LYS A 305 0.03 2.81 25.92
C LYS A 305 -0.21 4.08 25.11
N ALA A 306 -0.98 4.99 25.68
CA ALA A 306 -1.23 6.32 25.14
C ALA A 306 -0.72 7.41 26.08
N GLU A 307 -0.32 8.53 25.49
CA GLU A 307 0.08 9.75 26.18
C GLU A 307 -0.73 10.91 25.62
N PHE A 308 -1.25 11.77 26.49
CA PHE A 308 -2.00 12.95 26.08
C PHE A 308 -1.65 14.16 26.96
N PHE A 309 -1.81 15.34 26.37
CA PHE A 309 -1.59 16.62 27.03
C PHE A 309 -2.50 17.67 26.38
N GLN A 310 -2.66 18.80 27.06
CA GLN A 310 -3.45 19.90 26.53
C GLN A 310 -2.60 20.93 25.77
N LEU A 311 -3.18 21.51 24.74
CA LEU A 311 -2.61 22.56 23.90
C LEU A 311 -3.56 23.76 23.86
N PRO A 312 -3.06 25.00 23.75
CA PRO A 312 -3.90 26.17 23.49
C PRO A 312 -4.71 26.00 22.20
N LYS A 313 -6.02 26.28 22.24
CA LYS A 313 -6.88 26.17 21.06
C LYS A 313 -6.48 27.18 19.99
N LEU A 314 -6.23 26.69 18.78
CA LEU A 314 -5.91 27.52 17.62
C LEU A 314 -7.09 28.45 17.27
N THR A 315 -6.84 29.76 17.23
CA THR A 315 -7.87 30.78 16.96
C THR A 315 -8.09 31.03 15.47
N ALA A 316 -7.05 30.83 14.64
CA ALA A 316 -7.08 30.91 13.18
C ALA A 316 -5.93 30.10 12.57
N CYS A 317 -6.13 29.62 11.35
CA CYS A 317 -5.08 28.99 10.53
C CYS A 317 -5.14 29.51 9.09
N GLY A 318 -4.02 29.38 8.37
CA GLY A 318 -3.84 30.07 7.09
C GLY A 318 -3.19 31.44 7.27
N GLY A 319 -3.40 32.34 6.29
CA GLY A 319 -2.84 33.69 6.28
C GLY A 319 -2.41 34.15 4.89
N ALA A 320 -1.83 35.35 4.80
CA ALA A 320 -1.24 35.85 3.57
C ALA A 320 0.23 35.44 3.48
N LEU A 321 0.60 34.68 2.44
CA LEU A 321 1.98 34.28 2.16
C LEU A 321 2.52 35.12 1.01
N LYS A 322 3.66 35.79 1.21
CA LYS A 322 4.28 36.65 0.20
C LYS A 322 5.77 36.32 0.08
N GLY A 323 6.24 36.22 -1.16
CA GLY A 323 7.64 35.93 -1.47
C GLY A 323 7.82 35.32 -2.85
N GLU A 324 9.06 34.96 -3.19
CA GLU A 324 9.34 34.15 -4.38
C GLU A 324 9.14 32.65 -4.13
N SER A 325 9.15 32.23 -2.86
CA SER A 325 8.89 30.86 -2.42
C SER A 325 8.50 30.81 -0.94
N GLY A 326 7.98 29.66 -0.49
CA GLY A 326 7.76 29.35 0.92
C GLY A 326 7.00 28.04 1.14
N THR A 327 6.87 27.60 2.39
CA THR A 327 6.20 26.35 2.75
C THR A 327 4.99 26.58 3.66
N PHE A 328 4.03 25.67 3.62
CA PHE A 328 2.86 25.65 4.50
C PHE A 328 2.31 24.23 4.68
N THR A 329 1.64 23.97 5.80
CA THR A 329 1.12 22.65 6.17
C THR A 329 -0.30 22.75 6.71
N THR A 330 -0.98 21.61 6.86
CA THR A 330 -2.10 21.50 7.80
C THR A 330 -1.65 21.88 9.23
N PRO A 331 -2.58 22.37 10.09
CA PRO A 331 -2.27 22.61 11.50
C PRO A 331 -1.74 21.35 12.18
N TYR A 332 -0.67 21.50 12.97
CA TYR A 332 -0.02 20.44 13.75
C TYR A 332 0.62 19.28 12.93
N TYR A 333 0.76 19.40 11.61
CA TYR A 333 1.50 18.43 10.79
C TYR A 333 2.88 18.09 11.41
N PRO A 334 3.29 16.80 11.51
CA PRO A 334 2.68 15.61 10.90
C PRO A 334 1.67 14.88 11.80
N ALA A 335 1.08 15.52 12.82
CA ALA A 335 -0.06 14.94 13.53
C ALA A 335 -1.35 15.03 12.68
N HIS A 336 -2.34 14.20 13.00
CA HIS A 336 -3.64 14.28 12.34
C HIS A 336 -4.29 15.63 12.63
N TYR A 337 -4.80 16.31 11.60
CA TYR A 337 -5.38 17.64 11.75
C TYR A 337 -6.63 17.63 12.65
N PRO A 338 -6.97 18.73 13.34
CA PRO A 338 -8.21 18.79 14.12
C PRO A 338 -9.46 18.77 13.22
N PRO A 339 -10.58 18.15 13.65
CA PRO A 339 -11.84 18.15 12.88
C PRO A 339 -12.56 19.50 12.97
N GLY A 340 -13.29 19.87 11.92
CA GLY A 340 -14.02 21.13 11.84
C GLY A 340 -13.11 22.34 11.62
N THR A 341 -12.00 22.15 10.90
CA THR A 341 -10.96 23.15 10.68
C THR A 341 -11.06 23.73 9.27
N ASP A 342 -11.18 25.05 9.16
CA ASP A 342 -11.10 25.81 7.92
C ASP A 342 -9.83 26.68 7.92
N CYS A 343 -8.90 26.43 7.01
CA CYS A 343 -7.69 27.25 6.82
C CYS A 343 -7.64 27.83 5.41
N VAL A 344 -7.25 29.11 5.27
CA VAL A 344 -7.13 29.77 3.95
C VAL A 344 -5.77 30.43 3.80
N TRP A 345 -4.97 29.98 2.84
CA TRP A 345 -3.70 30.60 2.46
C TRP A 345 -3.88 31.43 1.19
N ASN A 346 -3.63 32.73 1.33
CA ASN A 346 -3.64 33.71 0.25
C ASN A 346 -2.19 33.95 -0.20
N ILE A 347 -1.77 33.32 -1.29
CA ILE A 347 -0.39 33.33 -1.74
C ILE A 347 -0.22 34.39 -2.84
N GLU A 348 0.74 35.30 -2.69
CA GLU A 348 1.03 36.39 -3.63
C GLU A 348 2.54 36.45 -3.95
N VAL A 349 2.89 36.24 -5.23
CA VAL A 349 4.26 36.35 -5.75
C VAL A 349 4.45 37.68 -6.51
N PRO A 350 5.69 38.09 -6.87
CA PRO A 350 5.93 39.34 -7.59
C PRO A 350 5.12 39.48 -8.88
N SER A 351 4.71 40.72 -9.21
CA SER A 351 3.68 41.07 -10.21
C SER A 351 4.00 40.79 -11.69
N LYS A 352 5.04 39.99 -11.97
CA LYS A 352 5.39 39.48 -13.31
C LYS A 352 5.55 37.95 -13.35
N LYS A 353 5.42 37.27 -12.20
CA LYS A 353 5.54 35.82 -12.06
C LYS A 353 4.19 35.19 -11.71
N ASN A 354 4.05 33.91 -12.00
CA ASN A 354 2.92 33.06 -11.68
C ASN A 354 3.21 32.21 -10.44
N VAL A 355 2.17 31.76 -9.73
CA VAL A 355 2.33 30.86 -8.56
C VAL A 355 2.25 29.40 -8.98
N LYS A 356 3.21 28.59 -8.56
CA LYS A 356 3.19 27.13 -8.60
C LYS A 356 3.17 26.61 -7.17
N VAL A 357 2.14 25.85 -6.81
CA VAL A 357 2.04 25.14 -5.53
C VAL A 357 2.34 23.66 -5.77
N ARG A 358 3.24 23.07 -4.98
CA ARG A 358 3.61 21.66 -5.02
C ARG A 358 3.32 21.05 -3.65
N PHE A 359 2.53 19.99 -3.62
CA PHE A 359 2.31 19.17 -2.44
C PHE A 359 3.34 18.05 -2.45
N ASN A 360 4.18 18.00 -1.41
CA ASN A 360 5.26 17.02 -1.23
C ASN A 360 4.83 15.84 -0.34
N ALA A 361 3.68 15.96 0.33
CA ALA A 361 2.96 14.91 1.01
C ALA A 361 1.48 15.33 1.07
N PHE A 362 0.54 14.43 0.82
CA PHE A 362 -0.89 14.73 0.85
C PHE A 362 -1.70 13.51 1.30
N PHE A 363 -2.23 13.59 2.52
CA PHE A 363 -3.02 12.59 3.22
C PHE A 363 -4.28 13.27 3.75
N VAL A 364 -5.33 13.30 2.92
CA VAL A 364 -6.65 13.85 3.26
C VAL A 364 -7.69 12.81 2.86
N LEU A 365 -7.54 11.59 3.38
CA LEU A 365 -8.37 10.43 3.05
C LEU A 365 -9.36 10.13 4.18
N GLU A 366 -10.63 9.93 3.81
CA GLU A 366 -11.66 9.45 4.73
C GLU A 366 -12.24 8.10 4.27
N PRO A 367 -12.35 7.10 5.17
CA PRO A 367 -12.93 5.80 4.86
C PRO A 367 -14.36 5.90 4.31
N GLY A 368 -14.61 5.25 3.17
CA GLY A 368 -15.94 5.16 2.56
C GLY A 368 -16.38 6.38 1.73
N ILE A 369 -15.56 7.43 1.62
CA ILE A 369 -15.85 8.61 0.79
C ILE A 369 -15.17 8.49 -0.59
N PRO A 370 -15.90 8.61 -1.71
CA PRO A 370 -15.29 8.60 -3.04
C PRO A 370 -14.33 9.78 -3.28
N VAL A 371 -13.09 9.47 -3.64
CA VAL A 371 -12.01 10.45 -3.93
C VAL A 371 -12.35 11.38 -5.11
N SER A 372 -13.37 11.04 -5.92
CA SER A 372 -13.88 11.88 -7.00
C SER A 372 -14.79 13.03 -6.54
N SER A 373 -15.40 12.94 -5.35
CA SER A 373 -16.38 13.92 -4.86
C SER A 373 -15.83 14.83 -3.76
N CYS A 374 -14.93 14.32 -2.92
CA CYS A 374 -14.34 15.03 -1.78
C CYS A 374 -15.41 15.80 -0.97
N SER A 375 -16.47 15.09 -0.60
CA SER A 375 -17.69 15.67 -0.02
C SER A 375 -17.56 16.12 1.43
N LYS A 376 -16.56 15.59 2.15
CA LYS A 376 -16.27 15.88 3.56
C LYS A 376 -14.96 16.66 3.66
N ASP A 377 -13.84 15.98 3.81
CA ASP A 377 -12.52 16.59 3.91
C ASP A 377 -11.92 16.88 2.54
N TYR A 378 -11.38 18.09 2.35
CA TYR A 378 -10.75 18.50 1.10
C TYR A 378 -9.80 19.69 1.24
N VAL A 379 -8.84 19.75 0.31
CA VAL A 379 -8.17 20.99 -0.09
C VAL A 379 -8.82 21.49 -1.38
N GLN A 380 -9.40 22.68 -1.35
CA GLN A 380 -9.87 23.39 -2.54
C GLN A 380 -8.80 24.37 -3.01
N ILE A 381 -8.52 24.34 -4.32
CA ILE A 381 -7.64 25.31 -4.98
C ILE A 381 -8.39 25.83 -6.19
N ASN A 382 -8.55 27.15 -6.28
CA ASN A 382 -9.49 27.80 -7.20
C ASN A 382 -10.92 27.22 -7.04
N SER A 383 -11.35 26.33 -7.95
CA SER A 383 -12.67 25.68 -7.94
C SER A 383 -12.62 24.16 -7.85
N THR A 384 -11.43 23.56 -7.77
CA THR A 384 -11.24 22.09 -7.74
C THR A 384 -10.97 21.63 -6.32
N LYS A 385 -11.66 20.58 -5.88
CA LYS A 385 -11.41 19.90 -4.60
C LYS A 385 -10.46 18.72 -4.81
N TYR A 386 -9.56 18.54 -3.84
CA TYR A 386 -8.58 17.47 -3.76
C TYR A 386 -8.71 16.78 -2.41
N CYS A 387 -8.72 15.45 -2.42
CA CYS A 387 -8.73 14.57 -1.25
C CYS A 387 -8.07 13.23 -1.63
N GLY A 388 -7.99 12.31 -0.66
CA GLY A 388 -7.28 11.04 -0.78
C GLY A 388 -5.79 11.14 -0.47
N GLU A 389 -5.04 10.11 -0.86
CA GLU A 389 -3.60 9.96 -0.64
C GLU A 389 -2.83 10.21 -1.94
N ARG A 390 -1.79 11.06 -1.89
CA ARG A 390 -0.88 11.33 -3.02
C ARG A 390 0.53 11.62 -2.52
N SER A 391 1.53 10.93 -3.09
CA SER A 391 2.95 11.17 -2.79
C SER A 391 3.40 12.57 -3.24
N GLN A 392 3.02 13.01 -4.44
CA GLN A 392 3.28 14.37 -4.90
C GLN A 392 2.28 14.82 -5.97
N PHE A 393 1.90 16.11 -5.97
CA PHE A 393 1.27 16.75 -7.13
C PHE A 393 1.51 18.27 -7.15
N VAL A 394 1.16 18.91 -8.27
CA VAL A 394 1.39 20.34 -8.53
C VAL A 394 0.11 20.99 -9.03
N VAL A 395 -0.15 22.22 -8.59
CA VAL A 395 -1.20 23.12 -9.12
C VAL A 395 -0.59 24.48 -9.43
N THR A 396 -0.91 25.06 -10.58
CA THR A 396 -0.40 26.37 -11.04
C THR A 396 -1.53 27.40 -11.14
N SER A 397 -1.16 28.67 -11.01
CA SER A 397 -2.05 29.82 -11.23
C SER A 397 -1.66 30.59 -12.48
N THR A 398 -2.67 31.00 -13.26
CA THR A 398 -2.51 31.92 -14.39
C THR A 398 -2.21 33.36 -13.99
N THR A 399 -2.23 33.68 -12.69
CA THR A 399 -1.89 35.00 -12.14
C THR A 399 -0.78 34.93 -11.10
N ASN A 400 -0.34 36.08 -10.59
CA ASN A 400 0.62 36.18 -9.49
C ASN A 400 0.00 35.86 -8.11
N LYS A 401 -1.24 35.37 -8.06
CA LYS A 401 -1.95 35.01 -6.82
C LYS A 401 -2.60 33.63 -6.93
N ILE A 402 -2.71 32.93 -5.80
CA ILE A 402 -3.51 31.70 -5.68
C ILE A 402 -4.07 31.60 -4.26
N GLU A 403 -5.32 31.14 -4.16
CA GLU A 403 -5.96 30.81 -2.87
C GLU A 403 -5.97 29.29 -2.70
N VAL A 404 -5.52 28.83 -1.55
CA VAL A 404 -5.60 27.43 -1.12
C VAL A 404 -6.45 27.39 0.14
N ARG A 405 -7.57 26.66 0.10
CA ARG A 405 -8.47 26.47 1.25
C ARG A 405 -8.48 25.01 1.67
N PHE A 406 -8.13 24.73 2.92
CA PHE A 406 -8.34 23.43 3.54
C PHE A 406 -9.62 23.46 4.38
N HIS A 407 -10.39 22.37 4.33
CA HIS A 407 -11.60 22.16 5.11
C HIS A 407 -11.63 20.71 5.62
N SER A 408 -11.83 20.53 6.94
CA SER A 408 -12.18 19.24 7.56
C SER A 408 -13.56 19.26 8.20
N ASP A 409 -14.27 18.13 8.13
CA ASP A 409 -15.59 17.88 8.70
C ASP A 409 -15.49 17.49 10.20
N GLN A 410 -16.60 17.10 10.84
CA GLN A 410 -16.62 16.79 12.28
C GLN A 410 -16.04 15.42 12.66
N SER A 411 -15.64 14.61 11.68
CA SER A 411 -15.22 13.21 11.78
C SER A 411 -13.87 12.96 11.10
N TYR A 412 -13.43 11.69 11.10
CA TYR A 412 -12.29 11.07 10.44
C TYR A 412 -11.19 12.01 9.95
N THR A 413 -10.13 12.13 10.75
CA THR A 413 -8.99 13.00 10.44
C THR A 413 -7.78 12.21 9.98
N ASP A 414 -7.01 12.78 9.07
CA ASP A 414 -5.81 12.19 8.47
C ASP A 414 -4.57 13.08 8.75
N THR A 415 -3.37 12.61 8.37
CA THR A 415 -2.06 13.25 8.60
C THR A 415 -1.97 14.66 7.99
N GLY A 416 -2.78 14.95 6.97
CA GLY A 416 -2.84 16.24 6.29
C GLY A 416 -1.77 16.38 5.21
N PHE A 417 -1.22 17.58 5.02
CA PHE A 417 -0.31 17.83 3.90
C PHE A 417 0.86 18.74 4.24
N LEU A 418 1.93 18.57 3.46
CA LEU A 418 3.09 19.45 3.36
C LEU A 418 3.16 20.02 1.94
N ALA A 419 3.09 21.34 1.83
CA ALA A 419 3.11 22.05 0.55
C ALA A 419 4.19 23.13 0.52
N GLU A 420 4.74 23.36 -0.68
CA GLU A 420 5.61 24.48 -1.00
C GLU A 420 5.01 25.30 -2.16
N TYR A 421 5.18 26.62 -2.12
CA TYR A 421 4.87 27.49 -3.24
C TYR A 421 6.15 28.09 -3.81
N LEU A 422 6.17 28.28 -5.12
CA LEU A 422 7.28 28.80 -5.91
C LEU A 422 6.73 29.78 -6.94
N SER A 423 7.47 30.87 -7.18
CA SER A 423 7.23 31.78 -8.29
C SER A 423 7.89 31.25 -9.56
N TYR A 424 7.19 31.30 -10.70
CA TYR A 424 7.73 30.94 -12.02
C TYR A 424 7.31 31.99 -13.06
N ASP A 425 8.07 32.14 -14.15
CA ASP A 425 7.66 33.01 -15.26
C ASP A 425 6.89 32.18 -16.29
N SER A 426 5.75 32.65 -16.78
CA SER A 426 5.00 31.96 -17.84
C SER A 426 5.44 32.37 -19.26
N SER A 427 6.19 33.47 -19.38
CA SER A 427 6.80 33.94 -20.63
C SER A 427 8.20 33.35 -20.87
N ASP A 428 8.92 33.00 -19.80
CA ASP A 428 10.08 32.11 -19.81
C ASP A 428 9.83 30.90 -18.89
N PRO A 429 9.00 29.93 -19.33
CA PRO A 429 8.67 28.75 -18.52
C PRO A 429 9.87 27.86 -18.22
N CYS A 430 10.95 27.95 -19.00
CA CYS A 430 12.14 27.11 -18.87
C CYS A 430 13.43 27.92 -19.07
N PRO A 431 13.84 28.79 -18.11
CA PRO A 431 15.01 29.64 -18.26
C PRO A 431 16.28 28.82 -18.50
N GLY A 432 16.89 29.01 -19.67
CA GLY A 432 18.09 28.26 -20.08
C GLY A 432 17.85 26.83 -20.58
N LYS A 433 16.60 26.33 -20.56
CA LYS A 433 16.20 24.95 -20.88
C LYS A 433 15.32 24.85 -22.14
N PHE A 434 14.98 23.64 -22.57
CA PHE A 434 14.04 23.41 -23.70
C PHE A 434 12.62 23.16 -23.18
N THR A 435 11.63 23.74 -23.86
CA THR A 435 10.19 23.61 -23.58
C THR A 435 9.56 22.54 -24.46
N CYS A 436 9.05 21.45 -23.86
CA CYS A 436 8.13 20.54 -24.54
C CYS A 436 6.82 21.25 -24.92
N ASN A 437 6.06 20.80 -25.94
CA ASN A 437 4.74 21.41 -26.20
C ASN A 437 3.72 21.06 -25.10
N THR A 438 3.99 19.99 -24.32
CA THR A 438 3.32 19.70 -23.03
C THR A 438 3.64 20.70 -21.90
N GLY A 439 4.57 21.63 -22.09
CA GLY A 439 4.99 22.61 -21.08
C GLY A 439 6.00 22.09 -20.05
N ARG A 440 6.52 20.87 -20.22
CA ARG A 440 7.63 20.32 -19.42
C ARG A 440 8.96 20.97 -19.84
N CYS A 441 9.82 21.25 -18.86
CA CYS A 441 11.20 21.69 -19.11
C CYS A 441 12.16 20.51 -19.09
N ILE A 442 12.98 20.37 -20.13
CA ILE A 442 14.09 19.42 -20.19
C ILE A 442 15.38 20.18 -20.51
N ASP A 443 16.55 19.57 -20.33
CA ASP A 443 17.79 20.27 -20.64
C ASP A 443 17.94 20.53 -22.15
N LYS A 444 18.77 21.49 -22.56
CA LYS A 444 19.02 21.74 -23.98
C LYS A 444 19.81 20.60 -24.64
N SER A 445 20.55 19.82 -23.85
CA SER A 445 21.15 18.56 -24.31
C SER A 445 20.13 17.46 -24.59
N MET A 446 18.92 17.55 -24.03
CA MET A 446 17.84 16.55 -24.15
C MET A 446 16.92 16.80 -25.35
N ARG A 447 17.41 17.51 -26.39
CA ARG A 447 16.64 17.80 -27.59
C ARG A 447 17.38 17.22 -28.79
N CYS A 448 16.72 16.37 -29.57
CA CYS A 448 17.31 15.64 -30.69
C CYS A 448 18.41 14.66 -30.24
N ASP A 449 18.26 14.09 -29.05
CA ASP A 449 19.20 13.11 -28.49
C ASP A 449 18.78 11.66 -28.75
N GLY A 450 17.60 11.46 -29.35
CA GLY A 450 17.05 10.15 -29.73
C GLY A 450 16.00 9.58 -28.76
N TRP A 451 15.57 10.34 -27.76
CA TRP A 451 14.70 9.85 -26.69
C TRP A 451 13.51 10.77 -26.42
N LEU A 452 12.41 10.16 -25.97
CA LEU A 452 11.14 10.85 -25.72
C LEU A 452 11.09 11.36 -24.26
N ASP A 453 11.87 12.39 -23.94
CA ASP A 453 11.88 13.04 -22.61
C ASP A 453 10.64 13.94 -22.39
N CYS A 454 10.13 14.51 -23.49
CA CYS A 454 8.84 15.16 -23.61
C CYS A 454 7.75 14.10 -23.80
N VAL A 455 6.68 14.14 -22.99
CA VAL A 455 5.58 13.16 -23.02
C VAL A 455 4.84 13.14 -24.37
N ASP A 456 4.94 14.22 -25.15
CA ASP A 456 4.42 14.39 -26.50
C ASP A 456 5.44 14.15 -27.63
N GLY A 457 6.70 13.82 -27.29
CA GLY A 457 7.80 13.68 -28.23
C GLY A 457 8.09 14.95 -29.02
N SER A 458 7.98 16.12 -28.40
CA SER A 458 8.21 17.43 -29.05
C SER A 458 9.69 17.83 -29.14
N ASP A 459 10.51 17.24 -28.29
CA ASP A 459 11.98 17.23 -28.29
C ASP A 459 12.55 16.58 -29.55
N GLU A 460 12.02 15.42 -29.94
CA GLU A 460 12.50 14.59 -31.06
C GLU A 460 11.81 14.91 -32.40
N ARG A 461 10.93 15.91 -32.43
CA ARG A 461 10.29 16.39 -33.66
C ARG A 461 11.12 17.46 -34.35
N SER A 462 11.20 17.36 -35.68
CA SER A 462 11.93 18.29 -36.54
C SER A 462 13.44 18.36 -36.24
N CYS A 463 14.02 17.24 -35.83
CA CYS A 463 15.45 17.07 -35.63
C CYS A 463 16.20 16.76 -36.92
N THR A 464 17.40 17.30 -37.07
CA THR A 464 18.39 16.87 -38.06
C THR A 464 19.39 15.95 -37.38
N CYS A 465 19.31 14.65 -37.69
CA CYS A 465 20.21 13.65 -37.11
C CYS A 465 21.66 13.96 -37.48
N THR A 466 22.56 13.81 -36.50
CA THR A 466 24.02 13.97 -36.69
C THR A 466 24.63 12.76 -37.40
N ASP A 467 25.88 12.87 -37.83
CA ASP A 467 26.60 11.77 -38.49
C ASP A 467 26.79 10.51 -37.61
N GLN A 468 26.52 10.60 -36.30
CA GLN A 468 26.54 9.46 -35.36
C GLN A 468 25.14 8.90 -35.05
N GLN A 469 24.09 9.42 -35.67
CA GLN A 469 22.70 9.00 -35.49
C GLN A 469 22.12 8.36 -36.77
N PHE A 470 21.29 7.34 -36.59
CA PHE A 470 20.43 6.72 -37.59
C PHE A 470 19.05 7.37 -37.56
N ARG A 471 18.39 7.45 -38.72
CA ARG A 471 17.06 8.06 -38.85
C ARG A 471 16.01 7.00 -39.09
N CYS A 472 15.16 6.74 -38.09
CA CYS A 472 14.00 5.87 -38.19
C CYS A 472 12.98 6.37 -39.23
N HIS A 473 12.12 5.51 -39.79
CA HIS A 473 11.08 5.91 -40.76
C HIS A 473 10.05 6.88 -40.15
N ASN A 474 9.72 6.72 -38.87
CA ASN A 474 8.89 7.64 -38.10
C ASN A 474 9.55 9.02 -37.87
N GLY A 475 10.81 9.19 -38.25
CA GLY A 475 11.55 10.45 -38.24
C GLY A 475 12.42 10.70 -37.01
N TRP A 476 12.50 9.76 -36.06
CA TRP A 476 13.35 9.88 -34.87
C TRP A 476 14.84 9.63 -35.19
N CYS A 477 15.72 10.24 -34.39
CA CYS A 477 17.18 10.18 -34.56
C CYS A 477 17.84 9.29 -33.49
N LYS A 478 17.84 7.97 -33.67
CA LYS A 478 18.49 7.04 -32.73
C LYS A 478 20.01 7.03 -32.91
N PRO A 479 20.82 6.72 -31.88
CA PRO A 479 22.26 6.50 -32.07
C PRO A 479 22.54 5.38 -33.07
N LYS A 480 23.61 5.45 -33.86
CA LYS A 480 23.94 4.42 -34.87
C LYS A 480 24.24 3.04 -34.29
N PHE A 481 24.56 2.94 -33.01
CA PHE A 481 24.76 1.65 -32.33
C PHE A 481 23.45 0.94 -31.95
N TRP A 482 22.30 1.58 -32.17
CA TRP A 482 20.93 1.07 -32.01
C TRP A 482 20.38 0.52 -33.34
N VAL A 483 21.27 0.04 -34.23
CA VAL A 483 20.93 -0.45 -35.57
C VAL A 483 21.46 -1.88 -35.67
N CYS A 484 20.56 -2.84 -35.91
CA CYS A 484 20.88 -4.27 -35.99
C CYS A 484 21.35 -4.92 -34.68
N ASP A 485 20.83 -4.49 -33.53
CA ASP A 485 21.07 -5.14 -32.24
C ASP A 485 19.96 -6.15 -31.83
N ASN A 486 18.95 -6.32 -32.69
CA ASN A 486 17.74 -7.12 -32.51
C ASN A 486 16.69 -6.53 -31.55
N VAL A 487 16.80 -5.24 -31.20
CA VAL A 487 15.80 -4.49 -30.43
C VAL A 487 15.07 -3.49 -31.33
N ASN A 488 13.74 -3.44 -31.26
CA ASN A 488 12.95 -2.42 -31.93
C ASN A 488 12.95 -1.13 -31.08
N ASP A 489 14.03 -0.38 -31.17
CA ASP A 489 14.25 0.85 -30.42
C ASP A 489 13.63 2.09 -31.08
N CYS A 490 13.56 2.11 -32.41
CA CYS A 490 12.82 3.07 -33.21
C CYS A 490 11.31 3.00 -32.91
N GLY A 491 10.81 1.89 -32.38
CA GLY A 491 9.38 1.60 -32.15
C GLY A 491 8.62 1.19 -33.41
N ASP A 492 9.12 1.54 -34.59
CA ASP A 492 8.59 1.17 -35.92
C ASP A 492 9.44 0.10 -36.65
N ASN A 493 10.45 -0.46 -35.98
CA ASN A 493 11.36 -1.50 -36.44
C ASN A 493 12.31 -1.08 -37.59
N SER A 494 12.47 0.23 -37.86
CA SER A 494 13.32 0.76 -38.95
C SER A 494 14.81 0.45 -38.80
N ASP A 495 15.28 0.47 -37.56
CA ASP A 495 16.59 0.04 -37.08
C ASP A 495 16.92 -1.41 -37.47
N GLU A 496 15.92 -2.29 -37.39
CA GLU A 496 16.07 -3.72 -37.62
C GLU A 496 15.74 -4.17 -39.06
N LEU A 497 15.16 -3.30 -39.88
CA LEU A 497 14.66 -3.64 -41.23
C LEU A 497 15.76 -3.77 -42.31
N GLN A 498 16.98 -3.26 -42.08
CA GLN A 498 18.10 -3.37 -43.05
C GLN A 498 19.22 -4.31 -42.58
N CYS A 499 18.91 -5.22 -41.66
CA CYS A 499 19.86 -6.14 -41.05
C CYS A 499 19.94 -7.48 -41.80
N SER A 500 20.25 -7.42 -43.10
CA SER A 500 20.28 -8.59 -43.98
C SER A 500 21.69 -9.18 -44.12
N CYS A 501 21.93 -10.35 -43.53
CA CYS A 501 22.99 -11.26 -43.99
C CYS A 501 22.70 -11.70 -45.45
N ALA A 502 23.74 -12.06 -46.21
CA ALA A 502 23.58 -12.52 -47.59
C ALA A 502 22.80 -13.86 -47.67
N THR A 503 22.19 -14.15 -48.82
CA THR A 503 21.26 -15.30 -48.99
C THR A 503 21.87 -16.68 -48.70
N ASP A 504 23.19 -16.78 -48.66
CA ASP A 504 23.94 -18.03 -48.43
C ASP A 504 24.73 -17.97 -47.10
N SER A 505 24.20 -17.27 -46.08
CA SER A 505 24.88 -17.09 -44.79
C SER A 505 23.98 -17.24 -43.55
N PHE A 506 24.50 -17.95 -42.56
CA PHE A 506 23.96 -18.14 -41.22
C PHE A 506 24.25 -16.91 -40.34
N LYS A 507 23.25 -16.42 -39.61
CA LYS A 507 23.39 -15.34 -38.62
C LYS A 507 23.74 -15.95 -37.25
N CYS A 508 24.92 -15.65 -36.74
CA CYS A 508 25.40 -16.00 -35.40
C CYS A 508 24.61 -15.24 -34.30
N GLN A 509 24.63 -15.74 -33.06
CA GLN A 509 23.93 -15.11 -31.93
C GLN A 509 24.50 -13.71 -31.60
N ASN A 510 25.81 -13.50 -31.81
CA ASN A 510 26.48 -12.19 -31.74
C ASN A 510 26.18 -11.24 -32.92
N GLY A 511 25.30 -11.61 -33.86
CA GLY A 511 24.92 -10.79 -35.02
C GLY A 511 25.88 -10.86 -36.22
N LYS A 512 27.01 -11.56 -36.12
CA LYS A 512 27.92 -11.82 -37.25
C LYS A 512 27.24 -12.73 -38.28
N CYS A 513 27.55 -12.53 -39.56
CA CYS A 513 27.12 -13.43 -40.64
C CYS A 513 28.29 -14.33 -41.06
N VAL A 514 28.11 -15.66 -41.03
CA VAL A 514 29.06 -16.65 -41.57
C VAL A 514 28.41 -17.42 -42.72
N PRO A 515 29.13 -17.84 -43.79
CA PRO A 515 28.56 -18.68 -44.84
C PRO A 515 27.81 -19.91 -44.28
N ASP A 516 26.70 -20.30 -44.90
CA ASP A 516 25.83 -21.38 -44.40
C ASP A 516 26.57 -22.74 -44.33
N ALA A 517 27.61 -22.91 -45.17
CA ALA A 517 28.53 -24.04 -45.16
C ALA A 517 29.48 -24.09 -43.93
N GLN A 518 29.48 -23.07 -43.07
CA GLN A 518 30.21 -23.03 -41.82
C GLN A 518 29.40 -23.49 -40.61
N LYS A 519 28.08 -23.61 -40.76
CA LYS A 519 27.21 -24.16 -39.72
C LYS A 519 27.46 -25.67 -39.51
N CYS A 520 27.66 -26.10 -38.27
CA CYS A 520 27.92 -27.49 -37.89
C CYS A 520 29.16 -28.12 -38.57
N ASN A 521 30.19 -27.32 -38.86
CA ASN A 521 31.43 -27.75 -39.53
C ASN A 521 32.54 -28.20 -38.57
N GLY A 522 32.36 -28.05 -37.25
CA GLY A 522 33.34 -28.39 -36.21
C GLY A 522 34.34 -27.27 -35.88
N LYS A 523 34.12 -26.05 -36.36
CA LYS A 523 34.90 -24.85 -36.06
C LYS A 523 33.98 -23.74 -35.59
N ASP A 524 34.49 -22.95 -34.66
CA ASP A 524 33.87 -21.70 -34.23
C ASP A 524 34.26 -20.61 -35.24
N ASP A 525 33.56 -20.58 -36.37
CA ASP A 525 33.73 -19.55 -37.40
C ASP A 525 32.93 -18.29 -37.03
N CYS A 526 31.88 -18.41 -36.19
CA CYS A 526 31.16 -17.29 -35.57
C CYS A 526 32.01 -16.50 -34.56
N GLY A 527 32.92 -17.14 -33.84
CA GLY A 527 33.70 -16.57 -32.72
C GLY A 527 32.94 -16.53 -31.38
N ASP A 528 31.74 -17.11 -31.34
CA ASP A 528 30.87 -17.26 -30.17
C ASP A 528 30.23 -18.68 -30.07
N GLY A 529 30.60 -19.60 -30.97
CA GLY A 529 30.10 -20.98 -31.04
C GLY A 529 28.68 -21.16 -31.61
N SER A 530 27.99 -20.10 -32.04
CA SER A 530 26.58 -20.16 -32.47
C SER A 530 26.32 -21.08 -33.67
N ASP A 531 27.30 -21.18 -34.56
CA ASP A 531 27.32 -22.04 -35.75
C ASP A 531 27.33 -23.53 -35.40
N GLU A 532 27.86 -23.89 -34.23
CA GLU A 532 27.99 -25.27 -33.74
C GLU A 532 26.92 -25.66 -32.70
N GLY A 533 26.17 -24.69 -32.16
CA GLY A 533 25.25 -24.91 -31.03
C GLY A 533 23.91 -25.58 -31.36
N SER A 534 23.42 -25.48 -32.61
CA SER A 534 22.05 -25.92 -33.00
C SER A 534 22.04 -27.05 -34.04
N CYS A 535 22.87 -28.06 -33.80
CA CYS A 535 23.10 -29.17 -34.74
C CYS A 535 22.27 -30.41 -34.37
N SER A 536 21.06 -30.55 -34.93
CA SER A 536 20.11 -31.63 -34.64
C SER A 536 20.50 -33.02 -35.19
N SER A 537 21.69 -33.53 -34.85
CA SER A 537 22.11 -34.90 -35.18
C SER A 537 22.97 -35.58 -34.11
N VAL A 538 22.25 -36.11 -33.10
CA VAL A 538 22.56 -37.33 -32.32
C VAL A 538 23.91 -37.39 -31.58
N GLY A 539 23.84 -37.22 -30.25
CA GLY A 539 24.62 -37.97 -29.26
C GLY A 539 26.10 -37.58 -29.07
N HIS A 540 26.46 -37.27 -27.81
CA HIS A 540 27.82 -37.21 -27.26
C HIS A 540 28.94 -36.86 -28.25
N ARG A 541 29.05 -35.59 -28.62
CA ARG A 541 30.28 -35.06 -29.23
C ARG A 541 31.13 -34.41 -28.16
N THR A 542 32.07 -35.18 -27.64
CA THR A 542 33.13 -34.66 -26.77
C THR A 542 34.04 -33.76 -27.63
N VAL A 543 33.91 -32.44 -27.43
CA VAL A 543 34.65 -31.42 -28.17
C VAL A 543 36.03 -31.27 -27.53
N PRO A 544 37.12 -31.05 -28.30
CA PRO A 544 38.41 -30.69 -27.71
C PRO A 544 38.26 -29.42 -26.87
N CYS A 545 38.62 -29.50 -25.59
CA CYS A 545 38.44 -28.44 -24.62
C CYS A 545 39.11 -27.12 -25.06
N LYS A 546 38.29 -26.08 -25.21
CA LYS A 546 38.69 -24.69 -25.46
C LYS A 546 38.17 -23.81 -24.31
N GLU A 547 38.55 -22.53 -24.33
CA GLU A 547 38.15 -21.53 -23.32
C GLU A 547 36.62 -21.32 -23.23
N HIS A 548 35.87 -21.62 -24.29
CA HIS A 548 34.41 -21.48 -24.38
C HIS A 548 33.63 -22.80 -24.28
N THR A 549 34.26 -23.94 -24.00
CA THR A 549 33.57 -25.24 -23.86
C THR A 549 33.47 -25.65 -22.40
N TYR A 550 32.28 -25.96 -21.91
CA TYR A 550 32.08 -26.45 -20.54
C TYR A 550 32.82 -27.78 -20.35
N LYS A 551 33.48 -27.95 -19.20
CA LYS A 551 34.35 -29.10 -18.90
C LYS A 551 33.75 -30.00 -17.83
N CYS A 552 33.26 -31.16 -18.25
CA CYS A 552 32.81 -32.23 -17.36
C CYS A 552 33.96 -32.70 -16.44
N ARG A 553 33.62 -33.22 -15.26
CA ARG A 553 34.60 -33.75 -14.28
C ARG A 553 35.39 -34.94 -14.84
N SER A 554 34.81 -35.73 -15.73
CA SER A 554 35.43 -36.79 -16.54
C SER A 554 36.58 -36.32 -17.43
N GLY A 555 36.70 -35.01 -17.66
CA GLY A 555 37.74 -34.40 -18.50
C GLY A 555 37.33 -34.20 -19.96
N HIS A 556 36.14 -34.66 -20.34
CA HIS A 556 35.51 -34.33 -21.62
C HIS A 556 34.89 -32.93 -21.60
N CYS A 557 34.81 -32.27 -22.76
CA CYS A 557 34.17 -30.96 -22.89
C CYS A 557 32.98 -31.01 -23.86
N ILE A 558 31.99 -30.16 -23.59
CA ILE A 558 30.75 -30.00 -24.37
C ILE A 558 30.64 -28.55 -24.89
N SER A 559 29.97 -28.39 -26.04
CA SER A 559 29.77 -27.08 -26.70
C SER A 559 28.36 -26.50 -26.52
N LYS A 560 27.51 -27.13 -25.70
CA LYS A 560 26.21 -26.57 -25.31
C LYS A 560 26.44 -25.31 -24.47
N GLN A 561 25.61 -24.30 -24.68
CA GLN A 561 25.67 -23.04 -23.93
C GLN A 561 24.93 -23.20 -22.58
N ASN A 562 25.58 -22.79 -21.49
CA ASN A 562 25.06 -22.84 -20.11
C ASN A 562 24.47 -24.22 -19.70
N PRO A 563 25.21 -25.34 -19.87
CA PRO A 563 24.71 -26.68 -19.56
C PRO A 563 24.62 -26.96 -18.05
N GLU A 564 25.18 -26.11 -17.19
CA GLU A 564 25.18 -26.37 -15.75
C GLU A 564 23.81 -26.11 -15.12
N CYS A 565 23.28 -27.13 -14.42
CA CYS A 565 22.01 -27.08 -13.72
C CYS A 565 20.79 -26.69 -14.60
N ASP A 566 20.81 -26.98 -15.91
CA ASP A 566 19.69 -26.71 -16.82
C ASP A 566 18.56 -27.77 -16.75
N GLY A 567 18.86 -28.95 -16.19
CA GLY A 567 17.94 -30.08 -15.99
C GLY A 567 18.10 -31.21 -17.01
N GLU A 568 19.01 -31.09 -17.98
CA GLU A 568 19.38 -32.14 -18.93
C GLU A 568 20.74 -32.76 -18.55
N GLN A 569 20.96 -34.04 -18.85
CA GLN A 569 22.25 -34.69 -18.62
C GLN A 569 23.08 -34.65 -19.92
N ASP A 570 23.96 -33.65 -20.05
CA ASP A 570 24.90 -33.50 -21.17
C ASP A 570 26.24 -34.20 -20.90
N CYS A 571 26.71 -34.17 -19.66
CA CYS A 571 27.91 -34.86 -19.21
C CYS A 571 27.62 -36.33 -18.86
N GLU A 572 28.41 -37.25 -19.41
CA GLU A 572 28.30 -38.70 -19.15
C GLU A 572 28.39 -39.07 -17.65
N ASP A 573 29.10 -38.25 -16.87
CA ASP A 573 29.27 -38.41 -15.42
C ASP A 573 28.31 -37.57 -14.58
N ASN A 574 27.32 -36.89 -15.21
CA ASN A 574 26.31 -36.04 -14.56
C ASN A 574 26.95 -34.90 -13.71
N SER A 575 28.12 -34.41 -14.11
CA SER A 575 28.86 -33.37 -13.37
C SER A 575 28.37 -31.94 -13.63
N ASP A 576 27.58 -31.76 -14.68
CA ASP A 576 26.74 -30.62 -15.05
C ASP A 576 25.52 -30.43 -14.12
N GLU A 577 24.85 -31.53 -13.77
CA GLU A 577 23.67 -31.55 -12.89
C GLU A 577 24.00 -31.85 -11.40
N GLU A 578 25.29 -31.92 -11.05
CA GLU A 578 25.70 -32.16 -9.66
C GLU A 578 25.64 -30.87 -8.81
N ASN A 579 25.19 -30.99 -7.56
CA ASN A 579 25.09 -29.89 -6.58
C ASN A 579 24.11 -28.75 -6.93
N CYS A 580 23.19 -28.97 -7.87
CA CYS A 580 22.13 -28.02 -8.26
C CYS A 580 21.02 -27.80 -7.19
N ASN A 581 21.35 -27.84 -5.90
CA ASN A 581 20.46 -27.47 -4.78
C ASN A 581 20.61 -25.98 -4.45
N CYS A 582 20.52 -25.14 -5.47
CA CYS A 582 20.75 -23.69 -5.43
C CYS A 582 19.77 -22.96 -6.35
N GLY A 583 19.60 -21.65 -6.14
CA GLY A 583 18.85 -20.78 -7.06
C GLY A 583 17.34 -21.03 -7.10
N ILE A 584 16.79 -21.72 -6.10
CA ILE A 584 15.36 -22.06 -6.00
C ILE A 584 14.68 -21.10 -5.02
N ARG A 585 13.52 -20.55 -5.39
CA ARG A 585 12.60 -19.86 -4.48
C ARG A 585 11.28 -20.63 -4.36
N SER A 586 10.72 -20.72 -3.16
CA SER A 586 9.41 -21.34 -2.93
C SER A 586 8.22 -20.42 -3.27
N TYR A 587 8.49 -19.18 -3.68
CA TYR A 587 7.51 -18.13 -3.87
C TYR A 587 7.16 -17.90 -5.35
N THR A 588 5.88 -17.92 -5.71
CA THR A 588 5.39 -18.00 -7.10
C THR A 588 4.47 -16.86 -7.55
N ARG A 589 4.27 -15.80 -6.75
CA ARG A 589 3.52 -14.61 -7.21
C ARG A 589 4.38 -13.73 -8.12
N LYS A 590 4.05 -13.69 -9.41
CA LYS A 590 4.60 -12.71 -10.35
C LYS A 590 3.92 -11.34 -10.12
N SER A 591 4.65 -10.38 -9.53
CA SER A 591 4.32 -8.96 -9.69
C SER A 591 4.73 -8.51 -11.10
N ARG A 592 3.93 -7.68 -11.77
CA ARG A 592 4.16 -7.23 -13.15
C ARG A 592 3.95 -5.73 -13.29
N ILE A 593 4.77 -4.96 -12.58
CA ILE A 593 4.84 -3.49 -12.57
C ILE A 593 6.34 -3.10 -12.52
N VAL A 594 6.69 -1.90 -12.98
CA VAL A 594 8.08 -1.42 -13.12
C VAL A 594 8.35 -0.23 -12.17
N GLY A 595 9.60 -0.07 -11.73
CA GLY A 595 10.00 0.82 -10.62
C GLY A 595 10.19 0.01 -9.34
N GLY A 596 11.20 0.35 -8.53
CA GLY A 596 11.62 -0.43 -7.36
C GLY A 596 10.48 -0.78 -6.41
N GLN A 597 10.36 -2.06 -6.05
CA GLN A 597 9.26 -2.59 -5.25
C GLN A 597 9.76 -3.22 -3.96
N ASN A 598 8.91 -3.16 -2.92
CA ASN A 598 9.03 -4.04 -1.77
C ASN A 598 9.05 -5.51 -2.25
N SER A 599 10.07 -6.24 -1.84
CA SER A 599 10.17 -7.69 -1.95
C SER A 599 9.16 -8.37 -1.04
N ASP A 600 8.60 -9.48 -1.51
CA ASP A 600 7.83 -10.36 -0.65
C ASP A 600 8.76 -11.19 0.27
N VAL A 601 8.23 -11.67 1.39
CA VAL A 601 9.00 -12.46 2.38
C VAL A 601 9.42 -13.80 1.77
N GLY A 602 10.72 -14.03 1.69
CA GLY A 602 11.29 -15.26 1.09
C GLY A 602 11.35 -15.27 -0.44
N GLU A 603 11.12 -14.14 -1.11
CA GLU A 603 11.24 -14.04 -2.57
C GLU A 603 12.69 -14.18 -3.06
N TRP A 604 13.65 -13.64 -2.30
CA TRP A 604 15.09 -13.64 -2.58
C TRP A 604 15.87 -14.29 -1.41
N PRO A 605 15.77 -15.62 -1.22
CA PRO A 605 16.23 -16.31 -0.01
C PRO A 605 17.76 -16.38 0.17
N TRP A 606 18.53 -15.95 -0.83
CA TRP A 606 19.99 -15.78 -0.77
C TRP A 606 20.44 -14.37 -0.37
N GLN A 607 19.53 -13.40 -0.30
CA GLN A 607 19.88 -12.03 0.12
C GLN A 607 20.34 -12.03 1.58
N VAL A 608 21.49 -11.39 1.82
CA VAL A 608 22.06 -11.21 3.15
C VAL A 608 22.28 -9.73 3.43
N SER A 609 21.93 -9.30 4.64
CA SER A 609 22.26 -7.97 5.15
C SER A 609 23.52 -8.04 6.01
N LEU A 610 24.57 -7.31 5.65
CA LEU A 610 25.79 -7.20 6.47
C LEU A 610 25.73 -5.95 7.35
N HIS A 611 25.87 -6.16 8.65
CA HIS A 611 25.82 -5.08 9.65
C HIS A 611 27.14 -4.90 10.37
N VAL A 612 27.49 -3.64 10.63
CA VAL A 612 28.59 -3.25 11.52
C VAL A 612 28.04 -2.83 12.88
N LYS A 613 28.68 -3.32 13.95
CA LYS A 613 28.28 -3.04 15.33
C LYS A 613 28.22 -1.53 15.61
N GLY A 614 27.02 -1.01 15.85
CA GLY A 614 26.77 0.40 16.18
C GLY A 614 26.46 1.31 14.99
N GLN A 615 26.58 0.82 13.75
CA GLN A 615 26.23 1.58 12.53
C GLN A 615 24.98 1.03 11.82
N GLY A 616 24.66 -0.26 11.99
CA GLY A 616 23.53 -0.89 11.30
C GLY A 616 23.96 -1.55 9.99
N HIS A 617 23.06 -1.59 9.01
CA HIS A 617 23.31 -2.15 7.69
C HIS A 617 24.32 -1.27 6.93
N ILE A 618 25.31 -1.90 6.28
CA ILE A 618 26.35 -1.20 5.49
C ILE A 618 26.38 -1.71 4.05
N CYS A 619 26.32 -3.02 3.85
CA CYS A 619 26.37 -3.66 2.53
C CYS A 619 25.45 -4.88 2.44
N GLY A 620 25.08 -5.23 1.21
CA GLY A 620 24.50 -6.52 0.87
C GLY A 620 25.55 -7.63 0.78
N ALA A 621 25.06 -8.87 0.76
CA ALA A 621 25.82 -10.06 0.40
C ALA A 621 24.90 -11.14 -0.17
N SER A 622 25.50 -12.15 -0.79
CA SER A 622 24.81 -13.28 -1.42
C SER A 622 25.23 -14.59 -0.76
N LEU A 623 24.26 -15.39 -0.31
CA LEU A 623 24.52 -16.74 0.23
C LEU A 623 24.82 -17.72 -0.91
N ILE A 624 26.00 -18.35 -0.92
CA ILE A 624 26.41 -19.30 -1.97
C ILE A 624 26.57 -20.75 -1.47
N SER A 625 26.58 -20.96 -0.15
CA SER A 625 26.49 -22.28 0.49
C SER A 625 25.99 -22.13 1.93
N ASN A 626 25.93 -23.21 2.72
CA ASN A 626 25.56 -23.09 4.13
C ASN A 626 26.58 -22.30 4.99
N SER A 627 27.79 -22.03 4.49
CA SER A 627 28.88 -21.43 5.29
C SER A 627 29.61 -20.26 4.61
N TRP A 628 29.28 -19.95 3.34
CA TRP A 628 29.99 -18.93 2.56
C TRP A 628 29.05 -17.89 1.96
N LEU A 629 29.51 -16.64 1.99
CA LEU A 629 28.89 -15.48 1.35
C LEU A 629 29.82 -14.87 0.29
N VAL A 630 29.25 -14.21 -0.72
CA VAL A 630 29.91 -13.31 -1.66
C VAL A 630 29.41 -11.88 -1.42
N SER A 631 30.31 -10.89 -1.47
CA SER A 631 30.01 -9.45 -1.35
C SER A 631 31.07 -8.64 -2.12
N ALA A 632 31.01 -7.30 -2.07
CA ALA A 632 31.99 -6.41 -2.69
C ALA A 632 33.22 -6.21 -1.79
N ALA A 633 34.41 -6.01 -2.36
CA ALA A 633 35.63 -5.78 -1.59
C ALA A 633 35.66 -4.39 -0.95
N HIS A 634 35.11 -3.36 -1.61
CA HIS A 634 35.12 -1.98 -1.13
C HIS A 634 34.38 -1.82 0.22
N CYS A 635 33.39 -2.68 0.50
CA CYS A 635 32.68 -2.76 1.78
C CYS A 635 33.58 -3.00 3.00
N PHE A 636 34.79 -3.54 2.78
CA PHE A 636 35.71 -3.97 3.85
C PHE A 636 36.99 -3.10 3.93
N LEU A 637 37.06 -2.00 3.17
CA LEU A 637 38.14 -1.02 3.20
C LEU A 637 38.21 -0.27 4.55
N GLN A 638 39.40 0.19 4.93
CA GLN A 638 39.59 0.95 6.16
C GLN A 638 39.22 2.42 5.95
N LEU A 639 38.12 2.87 6.57
CA LEU A 639 37.60 4.23 6.46
C LEU A 639 37.49 4.89 7.84
N GLN A 640 37.88 6.17 7.94
CA GLN A 640 37.74 7.01 9.14
C GLN A 640 38.31 6.39 10.45
N GLY A 641 39.37 5.58 10.34
CA GLY A 641 40.01 4.91 11.48
C GLY A 641 39.36 3.60 11.91
N ILE A 642 38.22 3.20 11.33
CA ILE A 642 37.57 1.91 11.58
C ILE A 642 38.11 0.88 10.58
N ARG A 643 38.62 -0.24 11.10
CA ARG A 643 39.15 -1.34 10.30
C ARG A 643 38.04 -2.33 9.93
N TYR A 644 37.30 -2.04 8.86
CA TYR A 644 36.21 -2.91 8.37
C TYR A 644 36.69 -4.28 7.86
N SER A 645 38.00 -4.51 7.68
CA SER A 645 38.57 -5.84 7.43
C SER A 645 38.62 -6.76 8.66
N ASP A 646 38.21 -6.29 9.84
CA ASP A 646 38.08 -7.13 11.04
C ASP A 646 36.72 -7.88 11.05
N PRO A 647 36.70 -9.23 10.94
CA PRO A 647 35.45 -10.00 10.91
C PRO A 647 34.65 -9.91 12.21
N SER A 648 35.25 -9.53 13.34
CA SER A 648 34.57 -9.42 14.64
C SER A 648 33.58 -8.25 14.74
N LEU A 649 33.71 -7.26 13.84
CA LEU A 649 32.78 -6.12 13.74
C LEU A 649 31.48 -6.47 13.01
N TRP A 650 31.49 -7.53 12.20
CA TRP A 650 30.43 -7.85 11.24
C TRP A 650 29.45 -8.90 11.74
N THR A 651 28.18 -8.68 11.43
CA THR A 651 27.09 -9.63 11.65
C THR A 651 26.26 -9.76 10.38
N ALA A 652 26.11 -10.98 9.88
CA ALA A 652 25.25 -11.31 8.75
C ALA A 652 23.84 -11.68 9.24
N TYR A 653 22.82 -11.11 8.61
CA TYR A 653 21.42 -11.48 8.81
C TYR A 653 20.88 -12.09 7.51
N LEU A 654 20.45 -13.35 7.59
CA LEU A 654 19.91 -14.13 6.48
C LEU A 654 18.41 -14.38 6.69
N GLY A 655 17.62 -14.44 5.61
CA GLY A 655 16.16 -14.55 5.71
C GLY A 655 15.49 -13.28 6.27
N LEU A 656 16.22 -12.16 6.24
CA LEU A 656 15.72 -10.84 6.60
C LEU A 656 14.93 -10.26 5.42
N THR A 657 13.79 -9.63 5.69
CA THR A 657 13.04 -8.84 4.69
C THR A 657 12.84 -7.41 5.18
N ASP A 658 12.56 -7.22 6.47
CA ASP A 658 12.43 -5.91 7.13
C ASP A 658 13.57 -5.71 8.15
N GLN A 659 14.34 -4.63 7.98
CA GLN A 659 15.40 -4.17 8.88
C GLN A 659 14.89 -3.82 10.30
N GLY A 660 13.60 -3.54 10.45
CA GLY A 660 12.92 -3.41 11.74
C GLY A 660 12.82 -4.73 12.51
N ASN A 661 12.62 -5.85 11.81
CA ASN A 661 12.31 -7.16 12.39
C ASN A 661 13.51 -8.15 12.41
N ARG A 662 14.68 -7.67 12.85
CA ARG A 662 15.93 -8.46 12.92
C ARG A 662 15.90 -9.68 13.86
N ASN A 663 14.92 -9.75 14.76
CA ASN A 663 14.72 -10.87 15.69
C ASN A 663 13.52 -11.77 15.31
N GLY A 664 12.95 -11.62 14.11
CA GLY A 664 11.83 -12.43 13.65
C GLY A 664 12.21 -13.92 13.53
N ALA A 665 11.24 -14.82 13.74
CA ALA A 665 11.45 -16.27 13.76
C ALA A 665 12.08 -16.87 12.48
N ASN A 666 11.98 -16.13 11.36
CA ASN A 666 12.52 -16.48 10.05
C ASN A 666 13.99 -16.05 9.85
N VAL A 667 14.51 -15.17 10.71
CA VAL A 667 15.83 -14.52 10.54
C VAL A 667 16.93 -15.33 11.22
N GLN A 668 17.99 -15.62 10.47
CA GLN A 668 19.20 -16.25 11.00
C GLN A 668 20.34 -15.25 11.11
N MET A 669 20.70 -14.90 12.34
CA MET A 669 21.90 -14.13 12.64
C MET A 669 23.13 -15.05 12.65
N ARG A 670 24.21 -14.63 11.98
CA ARG A 670 25.53 -15.29 12.01
C ARG A 670 26.66 -14.28 12.15
N LYS A 671 27.70 -14.65 12.90
CA LYS A 671 28.97 -13.90 12.95
C LYS A 671 29.89 -14.34 11.82
N ILE A 672 30.82 -13.48 11.45
CA ILE A 672 31.83 -13.77 10.43
C ILE A 672 33.09 -14.38 11.08
N LYS A 673 33.66 -15.40 10.45
CA LYS A 673 34.91 -16.06 10.86
C LYS A 673 36.12 -15.44 10.19
N ARG A 674 36.04 -15.19 8.88
CA ARG A 674 37.05 -14.46 8.09
C ARG A 674 36.41 -13.77 6.88
N ILE A 675 37.06 -12.71 6.44
CA ILE A 675 36.75 -11.95 5.21
C ILE A 675 37.99 -12.08 4.32
N ILE A 676 37.78 -12.39 3.05
CA ILE A 676 38.84 -12.54 2.04
C ILE A 676 38.45 -11.66 0.85
N SER A 677 38.99 -10.44 0.79
CA SER A 677 38.89 -9.58 -0.40
C SER A 677 39.84 -10.08 -1.49
N HIS A 678 39.52 -9.82 -2.76
CA HIS A 678 40.39 -10.17 -3.87
C HIS A 678 41.77 -9.47 -3.75
N PRO A 679 42.90 -10.17 -3.94
CA PRO A 679 44.24 -9.60 -3.71
C PRO A 679 44.63 -8.49 -4.69
N PHE A 680 43.98 -8.42 -5.85
CA PHE A 680 44.17 -7.35 -6.85
C PHE A 680 43.04 -6.31 -6.84
N PHE A 681 42.22 -6.27 -5.78
CA PHE A 681 41.23 -5.21 -5.63
C PHE A 681 41.90 -3.83 -5.59
N ASN A 682 41.39 -2.89 -6.38
CA ASN A 682 41.88 -1.52 -6.48
C ASN A 682 40.79 -0.54 -6.02
N ASP A 683 41.07 0.26 -5.00
CA ASP A 683 40.12 1.21 -4.40
C ASP A 683 39.94 2.52 -5.17
N TYR A 684 40.79 2.77 -6.18
CA TYR A 684 40.66 3.91 -7.10
C TYR A 684 39.87 3.56 -8.36
N THR A 685 40.10 2.37 -8.94
CA THR A 685 39.42 1.93 -10.18
C THR A 685 38.23 1.00 -9.94
N TYR A 686 38.03 0.50 -8.71
CA TYR A 686 37.07 -0.57 -8.37
C TYR A 686 37.28 -1.88 -9.16
N ASP A 687 38.44 -2.09 -9.78
CA ASP A 687 38.77 -3.35 -10.44
C ASP A 687 38.94 -4.47 -9.40
N TYR A 688 38.49 -5.68 -9.75
CA TYR A 688 38.41 -6.84 -8.86
C TYR A 688 37.63 -6.60 -7.54
N ASP A 689 36.55 -5.80 -7.58
CA ASP A 689 35.71 -5.52 -6.41
C ASP A 689 34.83 -6.72 -6.01
N VAL A 690 35.45 -7.74 -5.42
CA VAL A 690 34.78 -8.94 -4.89
C VAL A 690 35.47 -9.44 -3.62
N ALA A 691 34.66 -9.92 -2.67
CA ALA A 691 35.11 -10.55 -1.44
C ALA A 691 34.26 -11.78 -1.12
N VAL A 692 34.88 -12.79 -0.50
CA VAL A 692 34.18 -13.94 0.08
C VAL A 692 34.31 -13.94 1.60
N MET A 693 33.24 -14.37 2.29
CA MET A 693 33.18 -14.38 3.75
C MET A 693 32.78 -15.76 4.25
N GLU A 694 33.53 -16.29 5.23
CA GLU A 694 33.18 -17.54 5.90
C GLU A 694 32.38 -17.24 7.17
N LEU A 695 31.25 -17.90 7.36
CA LEU A 695 30.41 -17.78 8.56
C LEU A 695 31.04 -18.55 9.73
N GLN A 696 30.85 -18.06 10.96
CA GLN A 696 31.35 -18.73 12.17
C GLN A 696 30.63 -20.06 12.46
N SER A 697 29.37 -20.19 12.02
CA SER A 697 28.59 -21.43 12.07
C SER A 697 27.67 -21.51 10.86
N PRO A 698 27.38 -22.73 10.35
CA PRO A 698 26.56 -22.90 9.17
C PRO A 698 25.13 -22.39 9.39
N VAL A 699 24.46 -22.01 8.29
CA VAL A 699 23.03 -21.69 8.25
C VAL A 699 22.20 -22.93 7.97
N THR A 700 21.00 -22.99 8.56
CA THR A 700 20.03 -24.03 8.27
C THR A 700 19.15 -23.57 7.12
N PHE A 701 19.13 -24.29 5.99
CA PHE A 701 18.29 -23.91 4.87
C PHE A 701 16.80 -24.02 5.21
N SER A 702 15.99 -23.10 4.69
CA SER A 702 14.55 -22.98 4.93
C SER A 702 13.87 -22.35 3.71
N SER A 703 12.55 -22.13 3.74
CA SER A 703 11.84 -21.42 2.66
C SER A 703 12.30 -19.96 2.44
N VAL A 704 13.03 -19.39 3.41
CA VAL A 704 13.52 -18.00 3.39
C VAL A 704 15.05 -17.89 3.41
N VAL A 705 15.77 -19.01 3.53
CA VAL A 705 17.25 -19.07 3.49
C VAL A 705 17.68 -20.20 2.57
N GLN A 706 18.19 -19.87 1.39
CA GLN A 706 18.66 -20.80 0.35
C GLN A 706 19.87 -20.19 -0.39
N PRO A 707 20.83 -20.98 -0.88
CA PRO A 707 21.94 -20.45 -1.65
C PRO A 707 21.53 -20.10 -3.09
N ILE A 708 22.17 -19.10 -3.69
CA ILE A 708 22.08 -18.81 -5.13
C ILE A 708 23.05 -19.72 -5.92
N CYS A 709 22.75 -20.02 -7.19
CA CYS A 709 23.71 -20.76 -8.02
C CYS A 709 24.87 -19.88 -8.46
N LEU A 710 26.06 -20.47 -8.53
CA LEU A 710 27.25 -19.86 -9.14
C LEU A 710 27.33 -20.32 -10.61
N PRO A 711 27.46 -19.40 -11.57
CA PRO A 711 27.69 -19.75 -12.98
C PRO A 711 29.07 -20.39 -13.16
N ASP A 712 29.28 -21.14 -14.24
CA ASP A 712 30.62 -21.52 -14.68
C ASP A 712 31.40 -20.33 -15.27
N VAL A 713 32.71 -20.49 -15.50
CA VAL A 713 33.51 -19.50 -16.25
C VAL A 713 33.02 -19.34 -17.69
N THR A 714 32.45 -20.40 -18.30
CA THR A 714 31.89 -20.37 -19.66
C THR A 714 30.45 -19.85 -19.74
N HIS A 715 29.79 -19.57 -18.61
CA HIS A 715 28.39 -19.15 -18.62
C HIS A 715 28.22 -17.81 -19.33
N SER A 716 27.26 -17.76 -20.26
CA SER A 716 26.98 -16.58 -21.08
C SER A 716 25.64 -15.96 -20.70
N PHE A 717 25.69 -14.71 -20.26
CA PHE A 717 24.51 -13.86 -20.09
C PHE A 717 24.38 -12.97 -21.33
N PRO A 718 23.37 -13.17 -22.21
CA PRO A 718 23.21 -12.36 -23.41
C PRO A 718 22.87 -10.89 -23.08
N VAL A 719 23.36 -9.97 -23.92
CA VAL A 719 23.02 -8.55 -23.85
C VAL A 719 21.51 -8.35 -24.00
N GLY A 720 20.96 -7.36 -23.29
CA GLY A 720 19.53 -7.07 -23.25
C GLY A 720 18.72 -7.96 -22.30
N LYS A 721 19.31 -9.03 -21.73
CA LYS A 721 18.62 -9.92 -20.78
C LYS A 721 18.15 -9.16 -19.53
N ASP A 722 16.89 -9.38 -19.17
CA ASP A 722 16.31 -8.90 -17.92
C ASP A 722 16.93 -9.63 -16.71
N MET A 723 17.41 -8.86 -15.74
CA MET A 723 18.08 -9.28 -14.52
C MET A 723 17.48 -8.56 -13.31
N TRP A 724 17.71 -9.09 -12.11
CA TRP A 724 17.16 -8.55 -10.87
C TRP A 724 18.29 -8.10 -9.93
N VAL A 725 18.16 -6.89 -9.37
CA VAL A 725 19.00 -6.41 -8.28
C VAL A 725 18.15 -6.22 -7.02
N THR A 726 18.72 -6.56 -5.86
CA THR A 726 18.01 -6.57 -4.57
C THR A 726 18.87 -6.05 -3.42
N GLY A 727 18.29 -5.21 -2.57
CA GLY A 727 18.97 -4.65 -1.41
C GLY A 727 18.15 -3.67 -0.57
N TRP A 728 18.81 -3.05 0.41
CA TRP A 728 18.23 -2.09 1.35
C TRP A 728 18.85 -0.69 1.18
N GLY A 729 19.44 -0.42 0.02
CA GLY A 729 20.03 0.87 -0.34
C GLY A 729 19.01 2.00 -0.43
N ALA A 730 19.52 3.20 -0.67
CA ALA A 730 18.72 4.41 -0.77
C ALA A 730 17.80 4.36 -2.00
N THR A 731 16.51 4.61 -1.81
CA THR A 731 15.51 4.61 -2.92
C THR A 731 15.58 5.87 -3.80
N VAL A 732 16.38 6.85 -3.40
CA VAL A 732 16.74 8.05 -4.16
C VAL A 732 18.21 8.38 -3.88
N GLU A 733 18.90 8.98 -4.85
CA GLU A 733 20.30 9.38 -4.70
C GLU A 733 20.51 10.31 -3.48
N GLY A 734 21.43 9.94 -2.59
CA GLY A 734 21.66 10.68 -1.34
C GLY A 734 20.55 10.53 -0.28
N GLY A 735 19.58 9.64 -0.48
CA GLY A 735 18.53 9.32 0.47
C GLY A 735 18.96 8.37 1.59
N SER A 736 18.01 7.98 2.44
CA SER A 736 18.19 6.94 3.46
C SER A 736 17.84 5.55 2.90
N GLY A 737 18.55 4.51 3.35
CA GLY A 737 18.27 3.12 2.99
C GLY A 737 16.84 2.65 3.32
N ALA A 738 16.32 1.73 2.52
CA ALA A 738 14.98 1.17 2.68
C ALA A 738 14.88 0.24 3.91
N ALA A 739 13.77 0.31 4.65
CA ALA A 739 13.50 -0.63 5.75
C ALA A 739 13.15 -2.04 5.23
N ILE A 740 12.30 -2.12 4.20
CA ILE A 740 11.91 -3.36 3.53
C ILE A 740 12.86 -3.60 2.35
N LEU A 741 13.26 -4.85 2.13
CA LEU A 741 14.08 -5.28 1.01
C LEU A 741 13.45 -4.83 -0.31
N GLN A 742 14.18 -4.10 -1.13
CA GLN A 742 13.73 -3.68 -2.46
C GLN A 742 14.18 -4.69 -3.52
N LYS A 743 13.42 -4.76 -4.61
CA LYS A 743 13.76 -5.46 -5.85
C LYS A 743 13.55 -4.54 -7.05
N ALA A 744 14.44 -4.64 -8.04
CA ALA A 744 14.37 -3.91 -9.28
C ALA A 744 14.74 -4.82 -10.47
N GLU A 745 14.00 -4.70 -11.56
CA GLU A 745 14.26 -5.35 -12.84
C GLU A 745 15.06 -4.37 -13.73
N ILE A 746 16.21 -4.83 -14.23
CA ILE A 746 17.22 -4.05 -14.98
C ILE A 746 17.82 -4.91 -16.09
N ARG A 747 18.50 -4.31 -17.08
CA ARG A 747 18.99 -5.05 -18.27
C ARG A 747 20.50 -5.01 -18.43
N LEU A 748 21.07 -6.12 -18.89
CA LEU A 748 22.50 -6.19 -19.22
C LEU A 748 22.79 -5.33 -20.46
N ILE A 749 23.67 -4.34 -20.31
CA ILE A 749 24.08 -3.42 -21.38
C ILE A 749 25.35 -3.96 -22.06
N ASN A 750 25.49 -3.71 -23.36
CA ASN A 750 26.68 -4.10 -24.12
C ASN A 750 27.94 -3.44 -23.55
N GLN A 751 29.05 -4.18 -23.48
CA GLN A 751 30.31 -3.68 -22.92
C GLN A 751 30.86 -2.49 -23.72
N THR A 752 30.77 -2.48 -25.05
CA THR A 752 31.23 -1.34 -25.87
C THR A 752 30.41 -0.09 -25.58
N VAL A 753 29.08 -0.22 -25.57
CA VAL A 753 28.16 0.86 -25.22
C VAL A 753 28.45 1.42 -23.82
N CYS A 754 28.72 0.55 -22.84
CA CYS A 754 29.02 1.06 -21.50
C CYS A 754 30.39 1.74 -21.40
N ASN A 755 31.40 1.28 -22.16
CA ASN A 755 32.69 1.97 -22.24
C ASN A 755 32.53 3.39 -22.83
N GLU A 756 31.68 3.56 -23.84
CA GLU A 756 31.35 4.88 -24.40
C GLU A 756 30.63 5.78 -23.38
N LEU A 757 29.68 5.23 -22.61
CA LEU A 757 28.92 5.97 -21.59
C LEU A 757 29.78 6.40 -20.37
N LEU A 758 30.73 5.56 -19.96
CA LEU A 758 31.57 5.76 -18.76
C LEU A 758 33.03 6.16 -19.09
N THR A 759 33.30 6.65 -20.31
CA THR A 759 34.61 7.21 -20.72
C THR A 759 35.80 6.28 -20.46
N ASP A 760 35.74 5.04 -20.95
CA ASP A 760 36.81 4.03 -20.88
C ASP A 760 37.30 3.65 -19.46
N GLN A 761 36.51 3.90 -18.42
CA GLN A 761 36.86 3.56 -17.02
C GLN A 761 36.67 2.07 -16.66
N LEU A 762 36.07 1.27 -17.55
CA LEU A 762 35.65 -0.11 -17.28
C LEU A 762 36.73 -1.14 -17.60
N THR A 763 36.84 -2.16 -16.75
CA THR A 763 37.71 -3.33 -16.99
C THR A 763 36.90 -4.54 -17.48
N PRO A 764 37.54 -5.55 -18.11
CA PRO A 764 36.87 -6.82 -18.44
C PRO A 764 36.24 -7.57 -17.26
N ARG A 765 36.59 -7.24 -16.01
CA ARG A 765 35.99 -7.81 -14.79
C ARG A 765 34.69 -7.11 -14.41
N MET A 766 34.28 -6.07 -15.13
CA MET A 766 33.06 -5.33 -14.89
C MET A 766 31.98 -5.69 -15.93
N MET A 767 30.74 -5.38 -15.58
CA MET A 767 29.58 -5.41 -16.46
C MET A 767 28.62 -4.29 -16.04
N CYS A 768 27.94 -3.68 -17.01
CA CYS A 768 26.97 -2.63 -16.74
C CYS A 768 25.56 -3.16 -16.88
N VAL A 769 24.71 -2.85 -15.89
CA VAL A 769 23.33 -3.30 -15.86
C VAL A 769 22.45 -2.16 -15.38
N GLY A 770 21.38 -1.89 -16.09
CA GLY A 770 20.49 -0.77 -15.78
C GLY A 770 19.45 -0.56 -16.87
N ILE A 771 18.83 0.61 -16.86
CA ILE A 771 17.95 1.09 -17.93
C ILE A 771 18.48 2.44 -18.38
N LEU A 772 18.82 2.58 -19.67
CA LEU A 772 19.50 3.78 -20.19
C LEU A 772 18.65 5.06 -20.06
N THR A 773 17.31 4.95 -20.00
CA THR A 773 16.41 6.07 -19.66
C THR A 773 16.56 6.59 -18.23
N GLY A 774 17.27 5.87 -17.36
CA GLY A 774 17.28 6.08 -15.92
C GLY A 774 15.99 5.62 -15.23
N GLY A 775 15.83 5.98 -13.96
CA GLY A 775 14.64 5.73 -13.14
C GLY A 775 14.63 4.41 -12.35
N VAL A 776 15.48 3.43 -12.71
CA VAL A 776 15.66 2.16 -11.98
C VAL A 776 17.13 1.77 -12.00
N ASP A 777 17.74 1.60 -10.83
CA ASP A 777 19.16 1.29 -10.64
C ASP A 777 19.43 0.82 -9.18
N ALA A 778 20.62 0.31 -8.91
CA ALA A 778 21.12 0.11 -7.55
C ALA A 778 21.66 1.43 -6.96
N CYS A 779 21.68 1.58 -5.63
CA CYS A 779 22.13 2.82 -4.99
C CYS A 779 22.92 2.59 -3.70
N GLN A 780 23.25 3.67 -2.98
CA GLN A 780 24.09 3.59 -1.77
C GLN A 780 23.47 2.69 -0.71
N GLY A 781 24.19 1.62 -0.34
CA GLY A 781 23.73 0.55 0.58
C GLY A 781 23.39 -0.77 -0.12
N ASP A 782 23.17 -0.78 -1.44
CA ASP A 782 23.01 -2.02 -2.20
C ASP A 782 24.36 -2.69 -2.54
N SER A 783 25.48 -1.97 -2.35
CA SER A 783 26.87 -2.46 -2.49
C SER A 783 27.06 -3.86 -1.92
N GLY A 784 27.67 -4.75 -2.70
CA GLY A 784 27.86 -6.16 -2.33
C GLY A 784 26.62 -7.05 -2.47
N GLY A 785 25.45 -6.48 -2.78
CA GLY A 785 24.23 -7.21 -3.10
C GLY A 785 24.32 -8.01 -4.40
N PRO A 786 23.45 -9.01 -4.59
CA PRO A 786 23.41 -9.84 -5.79
C PRO A 786 22.83 -9.10 -6.99
N LEU A 787 23.44 -9.35 -8.15
CA LEU A 787 22.79 -9.26 -9.45
C LEU A 787 22.38 -10.67 -9.88
N VAL A 788 21.08 -10.90 -10.08
CA VAL A 788 20.48 -12.22 -10.31
C VAL A 788 19.96 -12.35 -11.74
N SER A 789 20.37 -13.40 -12.43
CA SER A 789 19.78 -13.85 -13.69
C SER A 789 18.79 -14.98 -13.44
N VAL A 790 17.66 -15.00 -14.14
CA VAL A 790 16.72 -16.14 -14.18
C VAL A 790 16.99 -16.93 -15.44
N GLU A 791 17.31 -18.21 -15.31
CA GLU A 791 17.59 -19.11 -16.43
C GLU A 791 16.35 -19.92 -16.86
N PRO A 792 16.32 -20.48 -18.10
CA PRO A 792 15.18 -21.24 -18.62
C PRO A 792 14.72 -22.41 -17.73
N SER A 793 15.63 -23.01 -16.96
CA SER A 793 15.36 -24.05 -15.96
C SER A 793 14.60 -23.55 -14.71
N ASN A 794 14.23 -22.26 -14.68
CA ASN A 794 13.69 -21.51 -13.52
C ASN A 794 14.66 -21.41 -12.32
N ARG A 795 15.93 -21.81 -12.49
CA ARG A 795 16.98 -21.54 -11.50
C ARG A 795 17.48 -20.10 -11.62
N MET A 796 17.98 -19.59 -10.51
CA MET A 796 18.56 -18.26 -10.42
C MET A 796 20.06 -18.32 -10.13
N PHE A 797 20.82 -17.61 -10.98
CA PHE A 797 22.28 -17.56 -10.96
C PHE A 797 22.75 -16.16 -10.58
N LEU A 798 23.85 -16.09 -9.83
CA LEU A 798 24.53 -14.85 -9.48
C LEU A 798 25.35 -14.38 -10.68
N ALA A 799 24.83 -13.43 -11.46
CA ALA A 799 25.52 -12.89 -12.63
C ALA A 799 26.66 -11.93 -12.23
N GLY A 800 26.48 -11.21 -11.13
CA GLY A 800 27.46 -10.26 -10.62
C GLY A 800 27.17 -9.75 -9.21
N VAL A 801 27.98 -8.81 -8.76
CA VAL A 801 27.90 -8.17 -7.44
C VAL A 801 27.84 -6.65 -7.62
N VAL A 802 26.92 -5.96 -6.92
CA VAL A 802 26.81 -4.48 -6.96
C VAL A 802 28.14 -3.85 -6.51
N SER A 803 28.74 -3.03 -7.36
CA SER A 803 30.05 -2.41 -7.11
C SER A 803 29.97 -0.89 -7.00
N TRP A 804 29.75 -0.16 -8.10
CA TRP A 804 29.74 1.31 -8.11
C TRP A 804 28.83 1.89 -9.20
N GLY A 805 28.62 3.21 -9.19
CA GLY A 805 27.89 3.95 -10.22
C GLY A 805 28.11 5.46 -10.07
N ASP A 806 27.91 6.22 -11.16
CA ASP A 806 27.96 7.68 -11.15
C ASP A 806 26.54 8.25 -10.88
N GLY A 807 26.26 8.50 -9.61
CA GLY A 807 24.90 8.78 -9.11
C GLY A 807 24.08 7.52 -8.93
N CYS A 808 22.74 7.65 -8.88
CA CYS A 808 21.82 6.50 -8.90
C CYS A 808 20.67 6.77 -9.86
N ALA A 809 20.36 5.81 -10.74
CA ALA A 809 19.20 5.87 -11.64
C ALA A 809 19.17 7.12 -12.56
N GLN A 810 20.33 7.72 -12.80
CA GLN A 810 20.50 8.83 -13.73
C GLN A 810 20.44 8.32 -15.18
N ARG A 811 19.94 9.15 -16.08
CA ARG A 811 19.84 8.82 -17.51
C ARG A 811 21.24 8.67 -18.12
N ASN A 812 21.43 7.65 -18.96
CA ASN A 812 22.70 7.26 -19.57
C ASN A 812 23.83 6.89 -18.59
N LYS A 813 23.53 6.68 -17.30
CA LYS A 813 24.50 6.25 -16.28
C LYS A 813 24.03 4.95 -15.62
N PRO A 814 24.40 3.78 -16.18
CA PRO A 814 24.03 2.49 -15.58
C PRO A 814 24.92 2.15 -14.38
N GLY A 815 24.39 1.38 -13.44
CA GLY A 815 25.18 0.76 -12.39
C GLY A 815 26.22 -0.22 -12.94
N VAL A 816 27.39 -0.26 -12.28
CA VAL A 816 28.53 -1.11 -12.59
C VAL A 816 28.64 -2.23 -11.56
N TYR A 817 28.79 -3.45 -12.06
CA TYR A 817 28.78 -4.68 -11.28
C TYR A 817 30.06 -5.49 -11.55
N SER A 818 30.58 -6.16 -10.54
CA SER A 818 31.66 -7.13 -10.69
C SER A 818 31.13 -8.39 -11.38
N ARG A 819 31.66 -8.70 -12.56
CA ARG A 819 31.26 -9.82 -13.43
C ARG A 819 31.71 -11.14 -12.82
N LEU A 820 30.76 -11.99 -12.41
CA LEU A 820 31.10 -13.15 -11.60
C LEU A 820 31.82 -14.26 -12.38
N THR A 821 31.49 -14.45 -13.67
CA THR A 821 32.12 -15.47 -14.52
C THR A 821 33.63 -15.27 -14.64
N SER A 822 34.09 -14.01 -14.77
CA SER A 822 35.51 -13.64 -14.78
C SER A 822 36.22 -13.78 -13.42
N LEU A 823 35.48 -13.97 -12.33
CA LEU A 823 35.99 -14.07 -10.96
C LEU A 823 35.73 -15.47 -10.34
N ARG A 824 35.10 -16.37 -11.11
CA ARG A 824 34.58 -17.68 -10.68
C ARG A 824 35.66 -18.63 -10.18
N ASP A 825 36.81 -18.67 -10.86
CA ASP A 825 37.96 -19.50 -10.48
C ASP A 825 38.55 -19.08 -9.12
N TRP A 826 38.61 -17.78 -8.85
CA TRP A 826 39.09 -17.28 -7.57
C TRP A 826 38.11 -17.64 -6.44
N ILE A 827 36.80 -17.50 -6.66
CA ILE A 827 35.77 -17.94 -5.71
C ILE A 827 35.92 -19.44 -5.42
N LYS A 828 36.15 -20.26 -6.47
CA LYS A 828 36.39 -21.70 -6.35
C LYS A 828 37.62 -22.01 -5.51
N GLN A 829 38.72 -21.30 -5.75
CA GLN A 829 39.97 -21.45 -5.03
C GLN A 829 39.83 -21.12 -3.53
N GLN A 830 39.05 -20.09 -3.17
CA GLN A 830 38.91 -19.65 -1.78
C GLN A 830 37.86 -20.45 -0.99
N THR A 831 36.77 -20.89 -1.65
CA THR A 831 35.59 -21.47 -0.99
C THR A 831 35.45 -22.99 -1.17
N GLY A 832 36.04 -23.55 -2.24
CA GLY A 832 35.87 -24.95 -2.63
C GLY A 832 34.59 -25.26 -3.43
N LEU A 833 33.83 -24.23 -3.82
CA LEU A 833 32.53 -24.30 -4.52
C LEU A 833 32.70 -23.94 -6.01
#